data_AF-A0A2H0PM54-F1
#
_entry.id   AF-A0A2H0PM54-F1
#
_cell.length_a   1.000
_cell.length_b   1.000
_cell.length_c   1.000
_cell.angle_alpha   90.00
_cell.angle_beta   90.00
_cell.angle_gamma   90.00
#
_symmetry.space_group_name_H-M   'P 1'
#
loop_
_entity.id
_entity.type
_entity.pdbx_description
1 polymer ?
#
loop_
_entity_poly.entity_id
_entity_poly.type
_entity_poly.pdbx_seq_one_letter_code
_entity_poly.pdbx_strand_id
1 'polypeptide(L)'
;MSSQLKQYLGRQKKRLEFYAALRLLGWLLLTGAVSYQLLENLEFYSIYIKAAHSLSVIWPSLKIGIVSIIAGLVLWRARKTLFSSDLMGAASRIEEESDYFESQKQFKTELTTAAAFLLKSESVMAEFEKAHIDIWSKRLGAYFVEIRPRVLDVGVLIVGALSLLAVSSVTGQRVYHLPGRVEAWSMSSYEERLPYAEADWTHKSGSLNVVSGSKIRFTAPDFGIWQSFFYVQEEGGPWTYKICNEYCEWEVEKNAQYAVGSLWHRSAKFPLLAIPDEAPKAVLFVLEGDELIPSAVVKVENKKSLNIQLLASDDIRLRSFRLLHRFEEADEVLSESEVHSKHFRMDYLLSMEEWKGGKHEIILKVKDDRLETESLPLTVYYADEEFMREQRIQNLRALVDEWVHILGDLIETNEDQRIFSELPARLKSLSYSEDMGEGLIAVYVEELKRLSQRIENELIESGRMSLLPELIKETEKQILYGLSLIFREKAGDLQSSTQGLDESRKSLGDLIQKLRDGKEKLSSEKIQKAFEDLLSKIEDLQNKIKNLPQGPQDEMLNREALDEQLSESEALEERIAEIQEMIANGQEEKAIKELESLMNQLGILSKEVERSMDQWQENFDQGAMQASEKFQNSLKEIREQQEALAEKTESLKNKQQNLEAKSQEDWKPMDEKDKEGLDKEFQEISKEQSKLQDKFQKITESFDKAVQGSDWEQVFRSQEAKDTETRILDRMGEATEKLNEQRAHDSLTSEQEAVDLLKKAESNQQKMREQVQKQSEMQMGAGGSRSRDVHEEIELLDSEGRGQKERRQKIMNSLRQKVEDRFQGSHERYFEDLLQR
;
A
#
# COMPACT_ATOMS: atom_id res chain seq x y z
N MET A 1 -63.52 -15.27 33.70
CA MET A 1 -62.09 -15.19 34.08
C MET A 1 -61.30 -16.37 33.53
N SER A 2 -61.71 -17.64 33.70
CA SER A 2 -61.01 -18.80 33.07
C SER A 2 -60.75 -18.68 31.56
N SER A 3 -61.60 -17.96 30.81
CA SER A 3 -61.38 -17.65 29.39
C SER A 3 -60.14 -16.78 29.13
N GLN A 4 -59.79 -15.86 30.03
CA GLN A 4 -58.68 -14.92 29.88
C GLN A 4 -57.32 -15.62 30.02
N LEU A 5 -57.16 -16.47 31.05
CA LEU A 5 -55.94 -17.27 31.24
C LEU A 5 -55.73 -18.23 30.06
N LYS A 6 -56.79 -18.92 29.62
CA LYS A 6 -56.74 -19.81 28.44
C LYS A 6 -56.38 -19.06 27.16
N GLN A 7 -56.94 -17.87 26.95
CA GLN A 7 -56.63 -17.04 25.79
C GLN A 7 -55.19 -16.49 25.84
N TYR A 8 -54.69 -16.13 27.01
CA TYR A 8 -53.32 -15.68 27.19
C TYR A 8 -52.31 -16.81 26.95
N LEU A 9 -52.45 -17.95 27.63
CA LEU A 9 -51.59 -19.12 27.42
C LEU A 9 -51.69 -19.64 25.98
N GLY A 10 -52.87 -19.58 25.36
CA GLY A 10 -53.03 -19.91 23.94
C GLY A 10 -52.27 -18.98 23.00
N ARG A 11 -52.19 -17.67 23.30
CA ARG A 11 -51.36 -16.72 22.54
C ARG A 11 -49.86 -17.00 22.72
N GLN A 12 -49.44 -17.28 23.95
CA GLN A 12 -48.04 -17.59 24.26
C GLN A 12 -47.60 -18.93 23.64
N LYS A 13 -48.48 -19.95 23.63
CA LYS A 13 -48.26 -21.19 22.91
C LYS A 13 -48.01 -20.96 21.41
N LYS A 14 -48.83 -20.14 20.74
CA LYS A 14 -48.63 -19.80 19.32
C LYS A 14 -47.29 -19.11 19.07
N ARG A 15 -46.81 -18.27 20.00
CA ARG A 15 -45.48 -17.64 19.91
C ARG A 15 -44.36 -18.67 20.05
N LEU A 16 -44.48 -19.63 20.97
CA LEU A 16 -43.53 -20.74 21.07
C LEU A 16 -43.52 -21.62 19.82
N GLU A 17 -44.68 -21.93 19.25
CA GLU A 17 -44.78 -22.64 17.96
C GLU A 17 -44.07 -21.87 16.84
N PHE A 18 -44.23 -20.53 16.80
CA PHE A 18 -43.54 -19.67 15.85
C PHE A 18 -42.02 -19.69 16.05
N TYR A 19 -41.50 -19.57 17.27
CA TYR A 19 -40.06 -19.64 17.54
C TYR A 19 -39.48 -21.03 17.23
N ALA A 20 -40.21 -22.10 17.52
CA ALA A 20 -39.82 -23.45 17.12
C ALA A 20 -39.74 -23.59 15.59
N ALA A 21 -40.70 -23.02 14.85
CA ALA A 21 -40.67 -22.98 13.38
C ALA A 21 -39.46 -22.18 12.86
N LEU A 22 -39.17 -21.04 13.47
CA LEU A 22 -38.05 -20.16 13.09
C LEU A 22 -36.69 -20.85 13.29
N ARG A 23 -36.53 -21.55 14.41
CA ARG A 23 -35.35 -22.39 14.66
C ARG A 23 -35.21 -23.52 13.65
N LEU A 24 -36.31 -24.17 13.27
CA LEU A 24 -36.30 -25.22 12.24
C LEU A 24 -35.90 -24.67 10.87
N LEU A 25 -36.36 -23.46 10.53
CA LEU A 25 -35.94 -22.77 9.31
C LEU A 25 -34.42 -22.54 9.32
N GLY A 26 -33.85 -22.05 10.41
CA GLY A 26 -32.41 -21.85 10.53
C GLY A 26 -31.61 -23.15 10.36
N TRP A 27 -32.07 -24.26 10.95
CA TRP A 27 -31.46 -25.58 10.74
C TRP A 27 -31.56 -26.08 9.30
N LEU A 28 -32.69 -25.83 8.62
CA LEU A 28 -32.86 -26.15 7.19
C LEU A 28 -31.88 -25.37 6.32
N LEU A 29 -31.72 -24.07 6.57
CA LEU A 29 -30.77 -23.24 5.83
C LEU A 29 -29.32 -23.70 6.04
N LEU A 30 -28.94 -23.96 7.29
CA LEU A 30 -27.59 -24.43 7.63
C LEU A 30 -27.27 -25.78 6.99
N THR A 31 -28.18 -26.77 7.15
CA THR A 31 -27.98 -28.10 6.57
C THR A 31 -28.02 -28.07 5.04
N GLY A 32 -28.84 -27.22 4.44
CA GLY A 32 -28.86 -26.97 3.00
C GLY A 32 -27.52 -26.42 2.50
N ALA A 33 -26.99 -25.38 3.14
CA ALA A 33 -25.70 -24.78 2.78
C ALA A 33 -24.54 -25.79 2.90
N VAL A 34 -24.47 -26.53 4.01
CA VAL A 34 -23.43 -27.56 4.22
C VAL A 34 -23.55 -28.68 3.19
N SER A 35 -24.77 -29.17 2.93
CA SER A 35 -24.99 -30.24 1.95
C SER A 35 -24.59 -29.79 0.54
N TYR A 36 -24.94 -28.56 0.17
CA TYR A 36 -24.56 -27.98 -1.13
C TYR A 36 -23.05 -27.90 -1.27
N GLN A 37 -22.34 -27.37 -0.27
CA GLN A 37 -20.88 -27.27 -0.29
C GLN A 37 -20.21 -28.65 -0.41
N LEU A 38 -20.74 -29.65 0.29
CA LEU A 38 -20.21 -31.00 0.28
C LEU A 38 -20.44 -31.67 -1.09
N LEU A 39 -21.60 -31.44 -1.70
CA LEU A 39 -21.93 -31.92 -3.04
C LEU A 39 -21.05 -31.29 -4.12
N GLU A 40 -20.79 -29.99 -4.05
CA GLU A 40 -19.88 -29.28 -4.93
C GLU A 40 -18.44 -29.79 -4.82
N ASN A 41 -17.93 -29.93 -3.58
CA ASN A 41 -16.60 -30.46 -3.34
C ASN A 41 -16.46 -31.89 -3.88
N LEU A 42 -17.47 -32.73 -3.72
CA LEU A 42 -17.43 -34.09 -4.26
C LEU A 42 -17.51 -34.13 -5.79
N GLU A 43 -18.28 -33.23 -6.43
CA GLU A 43 -18.29 -33.10 -7.89
C GLU A 43 -16.92 -32.73 -8.42
N PHE A 44 -16.26 -31.77 -7.76
CA PHE A 44 -14.87 -31.42 -8.02
C PHE A 44 -14.00 -32.68 -7.96
N TYR A 45 -13.98 -33.40 -6.83
CA TYR A 45 -13.18 -34.64 -6.67
C TYR A 45 -13.50 -35.74 -7.70
N SER A 46 -14.74 -35.86 -8.16
CA SER A 46 -15.14 -36.89 -9.12
C SER A 46 -14.53 -36.70 -10.51
N ILE A 47 -14.25 -35.45 -10.91
CA ILE A 47 -13.59 -35.13 -12.19
C ILE A 47 -12.11 -35.55 -12.18
N TYR A 48 -11.49 -35.65 -11.00
CA TYR A 48 -10.05 -35.88 -10.87
C TYR A 48 -9.60 -37.35 -10.92
N ILE A 49 -10.51 -38.31 -10.79
CA ILE A 49 -10.15 -39.72 -10.64
C ILE A 49 -10.46 -40.46 -11.96
N LYS A 50 -9.44 -40.94 -12.69
CA LYS A 50 -9.59 -41.72 -13.94
C LYS A 50 -10.57 -42.91 -13.85
N ALA A 51 -10.80 -43.46 -12.65
CA ALA A 51 -11.78 -44.52 -12.40
C ALA A 51 -13.26 -44.06 -12.40
N ALA A 52 -13.51 -42.74 -12.46
CA ALA A 52 -14.83 -42.14 -12.21
C ALA A 52 -15.82 -42.25 -13.38
N HIS A 53 -15.42 -42.77 -14.54
CA HIS A 53 -16.36 -42.86 -15.67
C HIS A 53 -17.57 -43.76 -15.38
N SER A 54 -17.42 -44.75 -14.49
CA SER A 54 -18.53 -45.59 -14.00
C SER A 54 -19.34 -44.94 -12.86
N LEU A 55 -18.72 -44.05 -12.08
CA LEU A 55 -19.34 -43.35 -10.97
C LEU A 55 -20.20 -42.16 -11.44
N SER A 56 -19.86 -41.52 -12.56
CA SER A 56 -20.63 -40.39 -13.10
C SER A 56 -22.07 -40.75 -13.46
N VAL A 57 -22.34 -42.02 -13.79
CA VAL A 57 -23.70 -42.53 -14.07
C VAL A 57 -24.53 -42.71 -12.79
N ILE A 58 -23.88 -43.07 -11.67
CA ILE A 58 -24.54 -43.36 -10.38
C ILE A 58 -24.65 -42.10 -9.51
N TRP A 59 -23.75 -41.13 -9.73
CA TRP A 59 -23.60 -39.93 -8.92
C TRP A 59 -24.89 -39.10 -8.76
N PRO A 60 -25.67 -38.82 -9.83
CA PRO A 60 -26.92 -38.05 -9.70
C PRO A 60 -27.93 -38.73 -8.78
N SER A 61 -28.03 -40.07 -8.84
CA SER A 61 -28.93 -40.85 -7.99
C SER A 61 -28.49 -40.81 -6.52
N LEU A 62 -27.18 -40.85 -6.26
CA LEU A 62 -26.63 -40.74 -4.92
C LEU A 62 -26.90 -39.35 -4.31
N LYS A 63 -26.76 -38.27 -5.10
CA LYS A 63 -27.09 -36.89 -4.69
C LYS A 63 -28.53 -36.77 -4.22
N ILE A 64 -29.47 -37.28 -5.03
CA ILE A 64 -30.90 -37.26 -4.70
C ILE A 64 -31.17 -38.08 -3.43
N GLY A 65 -30.51 -39.23 -3.27
CA GLY A 65 -30.63 -40.07 -2.08
C GLY A 65 -30.19 -39.37 -0.79
N ILE A 66 -29.01 -38.74 -0.79
CA ILE A 66 -28.46 -38.03 0.38
C ILE A 66 -29.34 -36.84 0.76
N VAL A 67 -29.74 -36.02 -0.22
CA VAL A 67 -30.62 -34.87 0.01
C VAL A 67 -31.97 -35.32 0.58
N SER A 68 -32.53 -36.41 0.07
CA SER A 68 -33.80 -36.96 0.56
C SER A 68 -33.72 -37.47 2.00
N ILE A 69 -32.62 -38.12 2.38
CA ILE A 69 -32.39 -38.61 3.75
C ILE A 69 -32.28 -37.43 4.73
N ILE A 70 -31.50 -36.41 4.37
CA ILE A 70 -31.31 -35.21 5.19
C ILE A 70 -32.64 -34.47 5.34
N ALA A 71 -33.37 -34.25 4.25
CA ALA A 71 -34.69 -33.63 4.28
C ALA A 71 -35.68 -34.42 5.16
N GLY A 72 -35.68 -35.76 5.06
CA GLY A 72 -36.52 -36.63 5.88
C GLY A 72 -36.22 -36.53 7.37
N LEU A 73 -34.94 -36.50 7.76
CA LEU A 73 -34.51 -36.34 9.16
C LEU A 73 -34.92 -34.98 9.73
N VAL A 74 -34.76 -33.91 8.95
CA VAL A 74 -35.16 -32.56 9.37
C VAL A 74 -36.68 -32.46 9.52
N LEU A 75 -37.46 -33.01 8.58
CA LEU A 75 -38.93 -33.04 8.66
C LEU A 75 -39.44 -33.87 9.85
N TRP A 76 -38.81 -35.01 10.15
CA TRP A 76 -39.16 -35.83 11.31
C TRP A 76 -38.90 -35.07 12.62
N ARG A 77 -37.73 -34.43 12.73
CA ARG A 77 -37.37 -33.62 13.91
C ARG A 77 -38.30 -32.41 14.04
N ALA A 78 -38.61 -31.75 12.93
CA ALA A 78 -39.55 -30.62 12.84
C ALA A 78 -40.93 -30.99 13.37
N ARG A 79 -41.48 -32.11 12.90
CA ARG A 79 -42.76 -32.66 13.39
C ARG A 79 -42.71 -32.90 14.89
N LYS A 80 -41.65 -33.54 15.40
CA LYS A 80 -41.54 -33.82 16.84
C LYS A 80 -41.51 -32.54 17.70
N THR A 81 -40.81 -31.49 17.26
CA THR A 81 -40.72 -30.22 18.00
C THR A 81 -41.94 -29.31 17.88
N LEU A 82 -42.58 -29.26 16.71
CA LEU A 82 -43.77 -28.41 16.49
C LEU A 82 -45.01 -28.96 17.20
N PHE A 83 -45.12 -30.28 17.33
CA PHE A 83 -46.27 -30.92 17.99
C PHE A 83 -46.08 -31.13 19.50
N SER A 84 -44.91 -30.79 20.08
CA SER A 84 -44.66 -30.94 21.52
C SER A 84 -44.99 -29.69 22.36
N SER A 85 -45.34 -28.56 21.75
CA SER A 85 -45.73 -27.34 22.48
C SER A 85 -47.19 -27.40 22.91
N ASP A 86 -47.44 -27.85 24.13
CA ASP A 86 -48.73 -27.75 24.80
C ASP A 86 -48.86 -26.45 25.64
N LEU A 87 -49.99 -26.26 26.30
CA LEU A 87 -50.19 -25.10 27.18
C LEU A 87 -49.24 -25.14 28.39
N MET A 88 -48.79 -26.32 28.80
CA MET A 88 -47.86 -26.49 29.91
C MET A 88 -46.47 -25.95 29.55
N GLY A 89 -45.99 -26.17 28.32
CA GLY A 89 -44.75 -25.59 27.83
C GLY A 89 -44.78 -24.05 27.79
N ALA A 90 -45.91 -23.47 27.40
CA ALA A 90 -46.09 -22.00 27.44
C ALA A 90 -46.08 -21.47 28.87
N ALA A 91 -46.79 -22.13 29.79
CA ALA A 91 -46.80 -21.75 31.20
C ALA A 91 -45.41 -21.86 31.85
N SER A 92 -44.71 -22.98 31.65
CA SER A 92 -43.35 -23.19 32.16
C SER A 92 -42.40 -22.11 31.67
N ARG A 93 -42.55 -21.66 30.42
CA ARG A 93 -41.68 -20.61 29.87
C ARG A 93 -41.99 -19.23 30.47
N ILE A 94 -43.25 -18.93 30.74
CA ILE A 94 -43.65 -17.70 31.42
C ILE A 94 -43.12 -17.68 32.87
N GLU A 95 -43.15 -18.84 33.56
CA GLU A 95 -42.56 -18.96 34.89
C GLU A 95 -41.04 -18.77 34.89
N GLU A 96 -40.35 -19.15 33.81
CA GLU A 96 -38.90 -18.91 33.66
C GLU A 96 -38.56 -17.45 33.33
N GLU A 97 -39.40 -16.76 32.55
CA GLU A 97 -39.09 -15.42 32.02
C GLU A 97 -39.72 -14.26 32.81
N SER A 98 -40.60 -14.54 33.79
CA SER A 98 -41.30 -13.51 34.54
C SER A 98 -40.66 -13.23 35.90
N ASP A 99 -40.32 -11.96 36.12
CA ASP A 99 -39.83 -11.41 37.40
C ASP A 99 -40.74 -11.77 38.60
N TYR A 100 -42.04 -11.96 38.35
CA TYR A 100 -42.99 -12.39 39.37
C TYR A 100 -42.65 -13.78 39.93
N PHE A 101 -42.36 -14.75 39.07
CA PHE A 101 -42.04 -16.11 39.49
C PHE A 101 -40.60 -16.23 39.98
N GLU A 102 -39.69 -15.38 39.48
CA GLU A 102 -38.34 -15.27 40.01
C GLU A 102 -38.33 -14.75 41.46
N SER A 103 -39.11 -13.70 41.74
CA SER A 103 -39.26 -13.14 43.10
C SER A 103 -40.11 -14.02 44.02
N GLN A 104 -41.00 -14.86 43.47
CA GLN A 104 -41.89 -15.74 44.23
C GLN A 104 -41.64 -17.21 43.92
N LYS A 105 -40.43 -17.70 44.24
CA LYS A 105 -40.01 -19.10 43.99
C LYS A 105 -40.98 -20.17 44.52
N GLN A 106 -41.74 -19.86 45.57
CA GLN A 106 -42.77 -20.73 46.13
C GLN A 106 -43.92 -21.04 45.16
N PHE A 107 -44.14 -20.22 44.12
CA PHE A 107 -45.15 -20.45 43.09
C PHE A 107 -44.58 -21.04 41.80
N LYS A 108 -43.33 -21.50 41.81
CA LYS A 108 -42.75 -22.20 40.65
C LYS A 108 -43.55 -23.47 40.40
N THR A 109 -43.92 -23.74 39.14
CA THR A 109 -44.80 -24.82 38.66
C THR A 109 -46.32 -24.64 38.85
N GLU A 110 -46.75 -23.57 39.51
CA GLU A 110 -48.19 -23.37 39.79
C GLU A 110 -48.98 -22.94 38.54
N LEU A 111 -48.38 -22.12 37.67
CA LEU A 111 -48.97 -21.74 36.39
C LEU A 111 -48.97 -22.93 35.43
N THR A 112 -47.92 -23.76 35.45
CA THR A 112 -47.85 -25.01 34.67
C THR A 112 -48.94 -26.00 35.14
N THR A 113 -49.20 -26.07 36.44
CA THR A 113 -50.29 -26.89 37.00
C THR A 113 -51.67 -26.35 36.58
N ALA A 114 -51.87 -25.03 36.61
CA ALA A 114 -53.09 -24.40 36.09
C ALA A 114 -53.29 -24.65 34.59
N ALA A 115 -52.21 -24.65 33.80
CA ALA A 115 -52.24 -24.99 32.38
C ALA A 115 -52.58 -26.47 32.12
N ALA A 116 -52.09 -27.38 32.97
CA ALA A 116 -52.45 -28.80 32.92
C ALA A 116 -53.95 -29.02 33.21
N PHE A 117 -54.51 -28.31 34.20
CA PHE A 117 -55.96 -28.35 34.48
C PHE A 117 -56.79 -27.81 33.31
N LEU A 118 -56.32 -26.78 32.61
CA LEU A 118 -56.99 -26.27 31.41
C LEU A 118 -57.02 -27.27 30.24
N LEU A 119 -56.13 -28.27 30.22
CA LEU A 119 -56.08 -29.33 29.20
C LEU A 119 -56.94 -30.55 29.54
N LYS A 120 -57.23 -30.79 30.84
CA LYS A 120 -58.01 -31.96 31.28
C LYS A 120 -59.50 -31.63 31.24
N SER A 121 -60.28 -32.38 30.45
CA SER A 121 -61.70 -32.06 30.23
C SER A 121 -62.61 -32.50 31.38
N GLU A 122 -62.21 -33.47 32.20
CA GLU A 122 -63.01 -33.96 33.33
C GLU A 122 -62.10 -34.50 34.45
N SER A 123 -62.32 -34.01 35.68
CA SER A 123 -61.65 -34.55 36.87
C SER A 123 -62.60 -34.61 38.07
N VAL A 124 -62.30 -35.51 38.99
CA VAL A 124 -63.02 -35.69 40.27
C VAL A 124 -62.84 -34.47 41.21
N MET A 125 -61.90 -33.57 40.90
CA MET A 125 -61.54 -32.39 41.71
C MET A 125 -61.88 -31.07 41.01
N ALA A 126 -63.01 -31.03 40.29
CA ALA A 126 -63.41 -29.90 39.44
C ALA A 126 -63.48 -28.54 40.19
N GLU A 127 -63.86 -28.54 41.48
CA GLU A 127 -63.90 -27.31 42.28
C GLU A 127 -62.50 -26.75 42.57
N PHE A 128 -61.55 -27.61 42.93
CA PHE A 128 -60.16 -27.23 43.18
C PHE A 128 -59.50 -26.71 41.90
N GLU A 129 -59.65 -27.44 40.78
CA GLU A 129 -59.09 -27.03 39.49
C GLU A 129 -59.62 -25.66 39.04
N LYS A 130 -60.93 -25.44 39.20
CA LYS A 130 -61.57 -24.17 38.87
C LYS A 130 -61.08 -23.03 39.77
N ALA A 131 -60.93 -23.28 41.07
CA ALA A 131 -60.39 -22.31 42.02
C ALA A 131 -58.94 -21.94 41.66
N HIS A 132 -58.11 -22.94 41.32
CA HIS A 132 -56.72 -22.73 40.93
C HIS A 132 -56.60 -21.89 39.66
N ILE A 133 -57.39 -22.22 38.63
CA ILE A 133 -57.46 -21.45 37.37
C ILE A 133 -57.91 -20.00 37.63
N ASP A 134 -58.88 -19.78 38.53
CA ASP A 134 -59.39 -18.44 38.85
C ASP A 134 -58.37 -17.59 39.61
N ILE A 135 -57.62 -18.18 40.56
CA ILE A 135 -56.52 -17.52 41.28
C ILE A 135 -55.49 -17.00 40.28
N TRP A 136 -55.04 -17.86 39.36
CA TRP A 136 -54.05 -17.48 38.36
C TRP A 136 -54.60 -16.50 37.34
N SER A 137 -55.87 -16.63 36.94
CA SER A 137 -56.52 -15.67 36.05
C SER A 137 -56.59 -14.26 36.66
N LYS A 138 -56.83 -14.14 37.97
CA LYS A 138 -56.87 -12.84 38.68
C LYS A 138 -55.49 -12.20 38.80
N ARG A 139 -54.44 -13.02 38.91
CA ARG A 139 -53.04 -12.57 39.02
C ARG A 139 -52.39 -12.26 37.67
N LEU A 140 -53.10 -12.40 36.55
CA LEU A 140 -52.53 -12.28 35.20
C LEU A 140 -51.79 -10.96 34.96
N GLY A 141 -52.24 -9.84 35.56
CA GLY A 141 -51.53 -8.56 35.47
C GLY A 141 -50.17 -8.53 36.16
N ALA A 142 -49.90 -9.42 37.12
CA ALA A 142 -48.64 -9.46 37.87
C ALA A 142 -47.52 -10.24 37.16
N TYR A 143 -47.87 -11.25 36.34
CA TYR A 143 -46.91 -12.08 35.61
C TYR A 143 -47.07 -11.97 34.08
N PHE A 144 -47.73 -10.92 33.59
CA PHE A 144 -47.93 -10.72 32.16
C PHE A 144 -46.58 -10.48 31.47
N VAL A 145 -46.06 -11.52 30.82
CA VAL A 145 -44.84 -11.47 30.04
C VAL A 145 -45.09 -11.95 28.62
N GLU A 146 -44.42 -11.32 27.68
CA GLU A 146 -44.34 -11.80 26.31
C GLU A 146 -43.12 -12.72 26.17
N ILE A 147 -43.35 -14.02 25.88
CA ILE A 147 -42.25 -14.96 25.70
C ILE A 147 -41.33 -14.44 24.58
N ARG A 148 -40.04 -14.33 24.86
CA ARG A 148 -39.01 -13.92 23.88
C ARG A 148 -38.35 -15.15 23.23
N PRO A 149 -37.86 -15.04 21.98
CA PRO A 149 -37.06 -16.12 21.39
C PRO A 149 -35.76 -16.30 22.18
N ARG A 150 -35.26 -17.53 22.30
CA ARG A 150 -33.94 -17.74 22.90
C ARG A 150 -32.87 -17.16 21.96
N VAL A 151 -31.78 -16.64 22.53
CA VAL A 151 -30.61 -16.18 21.75
C VAL A 151 -30.16 -17.25 20.75
N LEU A 152 -30.22 -18.52 21.14
CA LEU A 152 -29.90 -19.66 20.28
C LEU A 152 -30.84 -19.80 19.07
N ASP A 153 -32.14 -19.48 19.20
CA ASP A 153 -33.10 -19.60 18.11
C ASP A 153 -32.83 -18.53 17.03
N VAL A 154 -32.47 -17.31 17.45
CA VAL A 154 -32.07 -16.22 16.56
C VAL A 154 -30.68 -16.50 15.95
N GLY A 155 -29.73 -16.99 16.76
CA GLY A 155 -28.38 -17.31 16.30
C GLY A 155 -28.35 -18.38 15.20
N VAL A 156 -29.14 -19.45 15.32
CA VAL A 156 -29.22 -20.51 14.29
C VAL A 156 -29.80 -19.97 12.98
N LEU A 157 -30.76 -19.03 13.04
CA LEU A 157 -31.30 -18.39 11.85
C LEU A 157 -30.26 -17.51 11.15
N ILE A 158 -29.55 -16.66 11.90
CA ILE A 158 -28.52 -15.78 11.36
C ILE A 158 -27.39 -16.60 10.72
N VAL A 159 -26.88 -17.62 11.41
CA VAL A 159 -25.83 -18.50 10.89
C VAL A 159 -26.31 -19.25 9.64
N GLY A 160 -27.55 -19.76 9.64
CA GLY A 160 -28.13 -20.42 8.47
C GLY A 160 -28.24 -19.48 7.26
N ALA A 161 -28.70 -18.24 7.46
CA ALA A 161 -28.81 -17.24 6.40
C ALA A 161 -27.45 -16.80 5.85
N LEU A 162 -26.47 -16.55 6.74
CA LEU A 162 -25.10 -16.20 6.35
C LEU A 162 -24.42 -17.33 5.57
N SER A 163 -24.63 -18.58 5.98
CA SER A 163 -24.09 -19.75 5.27
C SER A 163 -24.65 -19.84 3.85
N LEU A 164 -25.95 -19.55 3.66
CA LEU A 164 -26.58 -19.55 2.35
C LEU A 164 -26.04 -18.41 1.46
N LEU A 165 -25.85 -17.22 2.03
CA LEU A 165 -25.26 -16.07 1.33
C LEU A 165 -23.81 -16.35 0.92
N ALA A 166 -23.00 -16.92 1.81
CA ALA A 166 -21.62 -17.31 1.52
C ALA A 166 -21.53 -18.35 0.40
N VAL A 167 -22.45 -19.32 0.38
CA VAL A 167 -22.54 -20.28 -0.73
C VAL A 167 -22.90 -19.56 -2.04
N SER A 168 -23.86 -18.63 -2.01
CA SER A 168 -24.28 -17.91 -3.22
C SER A 168 -23.19 -16.99 -3.80
N SER A 169 -22.39 -16.32 -2.95
CA SER A 169 -21.30 -15.45 -3.40
C SER A 169 -20.15 -16.26 -4.00
N VAL A 170 -19.81 -17.41 -3.41
CA VAL A 170 -18.80 -18.33 -3.94
C VAL A 170 -19.22 -18.89 -5.30
N THR A 171 -20.51 -19.18 -5.51
CA THR A 171 -20.99 -19.66 -6.81
C THR A 171 -21.05 -18.58 -7.88
N GLY A 172 -21.27 -17.31 -7.51
CA GLY A 172 -21.36 -16.19 -8.45
C GLY A 172 -20.00 -15.63 -8.91
N GLN A 173 -18.92 -15.90 -8.17
CA GLN A 173 -17.57 -15.37 -8.45
C GLN A 173 -16.53 -16.45 -8.81
N ARG A 174 -16.93 -17.65 -9.23
CA ARG A 174 -15.98 -18.58 -9.88
C ARG A 174 -15.65 -18.12 -11.30
N VAL A 175 -15.04 -16.95 -11.41
CA VAL A 175 -13.99 -16.72 -12.40
C VAL A 175 -12.85 -17.61 -11.95
N TYR A 176 -12.59 -18.69 -12.67
CA TYR A 176 -11.52 -19.62 -12.35
C TYR A 176 -10.18 -18.85 -12.41
N HIS A 177 -9.71 -18.35 -11.26
CA HIS A 177 -8.40 -17.73 -11.16
C HIS A 177 -7.34 -18.82 -11.34
N LEU A 178 -6.49 -18.62 -12.34
CA LEU A 178 -5.43 -19.54 -12.72
C LEU A 178 -4.37 -19.63 -11.59
N PRO A 179 -3.97 -20.82 -11.13
CA PRO A 179 -2.92 -20.98 -10.13
C PRO A 179 -1.53 -20.61 -10.70
N GLY A 180 -0.66 -20.05 -9.84
CA GLY A 180 0.49 -19.22 -10.19
C GLY A 180 1.86 -19.88 -10.38
N ARG A 181 1.97 -21.16 -10.77
CA ARG A 181 3.28 -21.76 -11.08
C ARG A 181 3.27 -22.69 -12.29
N VAL A 182 4.30 -22.55 -13.12
CA VAL A 182 4.40 -23.08 -14.49
C VAL A 182 5.76 -23.73 -14.72
N GLU A 183 5.77 -24.92 -15.34
CA GLU A 183 6.93 -25.43 -16.11
C GLU A 183 6.65 -25.15 -17.59
N ALA A 184 7.56 -24.44 -18.28
CA ALA A 184 7.37 -24.07 -19.67
C ALA A 184 7.42 -25.30 -20.60
N TRP A 185 6.36 -25.52 -21.38
CA TRP A 185 6.33 -26.56 -22.42
C TRP A 185 6.74 -25.92 -23.74
N SER A 186 7.89 -26.32 -24.29
CA SER A 186 8.36 -25.82 -25.58
C SER A 186 7.72 -26.61 -26.73
N MET A 187 7.16 -25.91 -27.72
CA MET A 187 6.52 -26.48 -28.92
C MET A 187 7.54 -27.13 -29.87
N SER A 188 8.18 -28.21 -29.42
CA SER A 188 9.15 -28.94 -30.24
C SER A 188 8.47 -29.76 -31.35
N SER A 189 7.20 -30.13 -31.21
CA SER A 189 6.46 -30.91 -32.22
C SER A 189 4.93 -30.82 -32.10
N TYR A 190 4.24 -30.75 -33.24
CA TYR A 190 2.79 -30.94 -33.37
C TYR A 190 2.48 -31.61 -34.71
N GLU A 191 1.30 -32.20 -34.85
CA GLU A 191 0.82 -32.70 -36.13
C GLU A 191 -0.35 -31.86 -36.64
N GLU A 192 -0.31 -31.52 -37.93
CA GLU A 192 -1.30 -30.71 -38.62
C GLU A 192 -1.96 -31.53 -39.72
N ARG A 193 -3.28 -31.46 -39.80
CA ARG A 193 -4.09 -31.96 -40.92
C ARG A 193 -4.91 -30.83 -41.51
N LEU A 194 -4.59 -30.48 -42.75
CA LEU A 194 -5.28 -29.43 -43.51
C LEU A 194 -6.80 -29.72 -43.65
N PRO A 195 -7.65 -28.70 -43.88
CA PRO A 195 -9.12 -28.84 -43.92
C PRO A 195 -9.66 -29.71 -45.07
N TYR A 196 -8.82 -30.17 -46.00
CA TYR A 196 -9.25 -30.99 -47.12
C TYR A 196 -9.50 -32.45 -46.67
N ALA A 197 -10.58 -33.05 -47.18
CA ALA A 197 -11.10 -34.35 -46.72
C ALA A 197 -10.13 -35.54 -46.79
N GLU A 198 -8.99 -35.39 -47.48
CA GLU A 198 -7.97 -36.43 -47.69
C GLU A 198 -6.55 -36.01 -47.24
N ALA A 199 -6.40 -34.93 -46.47
CA ALA A 199 -5.08 -34.54 -45.98
C ALA A 199 -4.55 -35.54 -44.95
N ASP A 200 -3.30 -36.00 -45.13
CA ASP A 200 -2.57 -36.77 -44.12
C ASP A 200 -2.11 -35.85 -42.97
N TRP A 201 -1.87 -36.43 -41.80
CA TRP A 201 -1.23 -35.73 -40.69
C TRP A 201 0.24 -35.45 -41.03
N THR A 202 0.63 -34.19 -40.94
CA THR A 202 2.00 -33.74 -41.20
C THR A 202 2.64 -33.25 -39.91
N HIS A 203 3.82 -33.76 -39.59
CA HIS A 203 4.56 -33.35 -38.41
C HIS A 203 5.24 -31.98 -38.65
N LYS A 204 5.04 -31.05 -37.73
CA LYS A 204 5.55 -29.67 -37.76
C LYS A 204 6.24 -29.36 -36.43
N SER A 205 7.13 -28.38 -36.42
CA SER A 205 7.84 -27.90 -35.22
C SER A 205 7.99 -26.38 -35.28
N GLY A 206 7.98 -25.70 -34.15
CA GLY A 206 8.06 -24.23 -34.08
C GLY A 206 6.69 -23.56 -33.93
N SER A 207 6.55 -22.33 -34.41
CA SER A 207 5.29 -21.58 -34.31
C SER A 207 4.15 -22.27 -35.07
N LEU A 208 2.96 -22.24 -34.48
CA LEU A 208 1.77 -22.90 -35.01
C LEU A 208 1.09 -22.00 -36.06
N ASN A 209 1.54 -22.10 -37.32
CA ASN A 209 0.95 -21.37 -38.46
C ASN A 209 0.00 -22.31 -39.21
N VAL A 210 -1.30 -22.22 -38.93
CA VAL A 210 -2.29 -23.21 -39.38
C VAL A 210 -3.46 -22.54 -40.08
N VAL A 211 -3.89 -23.09 -41.21
CA VAL A 211 -5.04 -22.58 -41.97
C VAL A 211 -6.34 -22.82 -41.19
N SER A 212 -7.26 -21.85 -41.18
CA SER A 212 -8.60 -22.04 -40.60
C SER A 212 -9.29 -23.28 -41.18
N GLY A 213 -9.91 -24.07 -40.30
CA GLY A 213 -10.49 -25.39 -40.57
C GLY A 213 -9.51 -26.56 -40.47
N SER A 214 -8.22 -26.32 -40.29
CA SER A 214 -7.25 -27.40 -40.08
C SER A 214 -7.41 -28.01 -38.69
N LYS A 215 -7.09 -29.31 -38.58
CA LYS A 215 -6.99 -29.99 -37.30
C LYS A 215 -5.55 -30.03 -36.84
N ILE A 216 -5.32 -29.60 -35.62
CA ILE A 216 -4.04 -29.74 -34.94
C ILE A 216 -4.16 -30.81 -33.88
N ARG A 217 -3.10 -31.60 -33.71
CA ARG A 217 -3.00 -32.50 -32.58
C ARG A 217 -1.62 -32.46 -31.94
N PHE A 218 -1.64 -32.48 -30.62
CA PHE A 218 -0.44 -32.56 -29.79
C PHE A 218 -0.44 -33.89 -29.05
N THR A 219 0.71 -34.52 -28.90
CA THR A 219 0.84 -35.68 -28.02
C THR A 219 0.57 -35.23 -26.59
N ALA A 220 -0.41 -35.84 -25.93
CA ALA A 220 -0.76 -35.46 -24.57
C ALA A 220 0.42 -35.76 -23.63
N PRO A 221 0.83 -34.83 -22.74
CA PRO A 221 1.85 -35.12 -21.74
C PRO A 221 1.37 -36.26 -20.82
N ASP A 222 2.26 -37.17 -20.46
CA ASP A 222 1.95 -38.20 -19.48
C ASP A 222 2.08 -37.61 -18.06
N PHE A 223 0.97 -37.08 -17.54
CA PHE A 223 0.86 -36.64 -16.14
C PHE A 223 0.53 -37.80 -15.19
N GLY A 224 0.77 -39.06 -15.57
CA GLY A 224 0.50 -40.24 -14.76
C GLY A 224 -0.99 -40.47 -14.52
N ILE A 225 -1.43 -40.45 -13.24
CA ILE A 225 -2.85 -40.62 -12.90
C ILE A 225 -3.72 -39.42 -13.30
N TRP A 226 -3.11 -38.27 -13.56
CA TRP A 226 -3.81 -37.03 -13.89
C TRP A 226 -4.12 -36.94 -15.38
N GLN A 227 -5.22 -36.25 -15.70
CA GLN A 227 -5.69 -36.09 -17.08
C GLN A 227 -5.17 -34.79 -17.67
N SER A 228 -4.75 -34.84 -18.93
CA SER A 228 -4.24 -33.69 -19.68
C SER A 228 -5.42 -32.94 -20.32
N PHE A 229 -5.37 -31.62 -20.27
CA PHE A 229 -6.39 -30.73 -20.80
C PHE A 229 -5.79 -29.74 -21.79
N PHE A 230 -6.51 -29.51 -22.88
CA PHE A 230 -6.22 -28.52 -23.90
C PHE A 230 -7.16 -27.33 -23.71
N TYR A 231 -6.62 -26.16 -23.41
CA TYR A 231 -7.37 -24.92 -23.19
C TYR A 231 -7.24 -24.02 -24.41
N VAL A 232 -8.37 -23.50 -24.90
CA VAL A 232 -8.45 -22.62 -26.07
C VAL A 232 -9.30 -21.41 -25.76
N GLN A 233 -8.75 -20.21 -25.99
CA GLN A 233 -9.50 -18.97 -25.97
C GLN A 233 -9.50 -18.36 -27.37
N GLU A 234 -10.59 -18.55 -28.09
CA GLU A 234 -10.79 -17.89 -29.38
C GLU A 234 -11.07 -16.39 -29.18
N GLU A 235 -10.71 -15.57 -30.16
CA GLU A 235 -10.85 -14.12 -30.12
C GLU A 235 -12.30 -13.70 -29.82
N GLY A 236 -12.49 -12.98 -28.70
CA GLY A 236 -13.81 -12.55 -28.20
C GLY A 236 -14.62 -13.64 -27.48
N GLY A 237 -14.12 -14.87 -27.37
CA GLY A 237 -14.76 -16.00 -26.70
C GLY A 237 -14.26 -16.26 -25.27
N PRO A 238 -15.07 -16.96 -24.44
CA PRO A 238 -14.59 -17.49 -23.16
C PRO A 238 -13.57 -18.63 -23.38
N TRP A 239 -12.73 -18.90 -22.38
CA TRP A 239 -11.87 -20.09 -22.39
C TRP A 239 -12.73 -21.36 -22.49
N THR A 240 -12.44 -22.17 -23.50
CA THR A 240 -12.96 -23.53 -23.66
C THR A 240 -11.85 -24.52 -23.31
N TYR A 241 -12.22 -25.70 -22.83
CA TYR A 241 -11.24 -26.76 -22.56
C TYR A 241 -11.71 -28.08 -23.15
N LYS A 242 -10.77 -28.92 -23.56
CA LYS A 242 -11.01 -30.25 -24.09
C LYS A 242 -10.09 -31.26 -23.42
N ILE A 243 -10.67 -32.37 -23.01
CA ILE A 243 -9.93 -33.48 -22.40
C ILE A 243 -9.07 -34.14 -23.49
N CYS A 244 -7.78 -34.30 -23.22
CA CYS A 244 -6.89 -35.05 -24.09
C CYS A 244 -6.84 -36.52 -23.67
N ASN A 245 -6.85 -37.41 -24.66
CA ASN A 245 -6.55 -38.82 -24.45
C ASN A 245 -5.07 -39.03 -24.75
N GLU A 246 -4.75 -39.78 -25.81
CA GLU A 246 -3.39 -39.91 -26.34
C GLU A 246 -2.94 -38.63 -27.07
N TYR A 247 -3.89 -37.95 -27.70
CA TYR A 247 -3.68 -36.67 -28.40
C TYR A 247 -4.67 -35.61 -27.92
N CYS A 248 -4.21 -34.36 -27.88
CA CYS A 248 -5.02 -33.16 -27.74
C CYS A 248 -5.40 -32.62 -29.13
N GLU A 249 -6.58 -32.97 -29.65
CA GLU A 249 -7.01 -32.54 -31.00
C GLU A 249 -7.93 -31.32 -30.97
N TRP A 250 -7.65 -30.31 -31.80
CA TRP A 250 -8.46 -29.11 -31.97
C TRP A 250 -8.65 -28.75 -33.45
N GLU A 251 -9.80 -28.19 -33.80
CA GLU A 251 -10.11 -27.69 -35.14
C GLU A 251 -10.07 -26.16 -35.08
N VAL A 252 -9.17 -25.55 -35.85
CA VAL A 252 -8.86 -24.13 -35.75
C VAL A 252 -9.95 -23.33 -36.46
N GLU A 253 -10.86 -22.67 -35.75
CA GLU A 253 -11.89 -21.83 -36.38
C GLU A 253 -11.40 -20.39 -36.59
N LYS A 254 -10.83 -19.77 -35.55
CA LYS A 254 -10.38 -18.37 -35.52
C LYS A 254 -9.04 -18.21 -34.77
N ASN A 255 -8.55 -16.98 -34.70
CA ASN A 255 -7.43 -16.58 -33.85
C ASN A 255 -7.73 -17.01 -32.41
N ALA A 256 -6.81 -17.74 -31.80
CA ALA A 256 -7.01 -18.24 -30.46
C ALA A 256 -5.71 -18.33 -29.68
N GLN A 257 -5.79 -18.07 -28.38
CA GLN A 257 -4.72 -18.39 -27.44
C GLN A 257 -4.89 -19.83 -26.99
N TYR A 258 -3.81 -20.60 -27.02
CA TYR A 258 -3.83 -22.01 -26.65
C TYR A 258 -2.94 -22.23 -25.42
N ALA A 259 -3.34 -23.16 -24.56
CA ALA A 259 -2.51 -23.64 -23.46
C ALA A 259 -2.75 -25.13 -23.25
N VAL A 260 -1.69 -25.90 -23.00
CA VAL A 260 -1.79 -27.31 -22.62
C VAL A 260 -1.37 -27.44 -21.17
N GLY A 261 -2.10 -28.21 -20.39
CA GLY A 261 -1.73 -28.41 -18.99
C GLY A 261 -2.51 -29.52 -18.33
N SER A 262 -2.18 -29.78 -17.08
CA SER A 262 -3.12 -30.44 -16.17
C SER A 262 -3.87 -29.38 -15.38
N LEU A 263 -4.96 -29.75 -14.72
CA LEU A 263 -5.69 -28.84 -13.83
C LEU A 263 -4.84 -28.25 -12.68
N TRP A 264 -3.65 -28.81 -12.42
CA TRP A 264 -2.78 -28.43 -11.31
C TRP A 264 -1.41 -27.89 -11.75
N HIS A 265 -1.00 -28.09 -12.99
CA HIS A 265 0.26 -27.60 -13.55
C HIS A 265 -0.04 -27.00 -14.91
N ARG A 266 0.14 -25.68 -15.04
CA ARG A 266 0.00 -25.00 -16.32
C ARG A 266 1.35 -24.99 -17.03
N SER A 267 1.38 -25.14 -18.35
CA SER A 267 2.49 -24.63 -19.16
C SER A 267 2.32 -23.13 -19.42
N ALA A 268 3.36 -22.45 -19.89
CA ALA A 268 3.30 -21.02 -20.17
C ALA A 268 2.15 -20.63 -21.12
N LYS A 269 1.64 -19.39 -20.97
CA LYS A 269 0.71 -18.77 -21.92
C LYS A 269 1.50 -18.46 -23.18
N PHE A 270 1.02 -18.91 -24.34
CA PHE A 270 1.61 -18.51 -25.60
C PHE A 270 0.57 -17.72 -26.40
N PRO A 271 0.80 -16.42 -26.68
CA PRO A 271 -0.01 -15.72 -27.66
C PRO A 271 0.23 -16.38 -29.02
N LEU A 272 -0.84 -16.86 -29.64
CA LEU A 272 -0.79 -17.45 -30.97
C LEU A 272 -1.66 -16.61 -31.89
N LEU A 273 -1.01 -15.95 -32.84
CA LEU A 273 -1.65 -15.25 -33.94
C LEU A 273 -1.93 -16.29 -35.03
N ALA A 274 -3.18 -16.67 -35.23
CA ALA A 274 -3.57 -17.13 -36.56
C ALA A 274 -3.64 -15.88 -37.42
N ILE A 275 -2.80 -15.78 -38.45
CA ILE A 275 -2.96 -14.75 -39.47
C ILE A 275 -3.50 -15.49 -40.69
N PRO A 276 -4.72 -15.20 -41.15
CA PRO A 276 -5.14 -15.66 -42.47
C PRO A 276 -4.20 -14.97 -43.47
N ASP A 277 -3.30 -15.78 -44.05
CA ASP A 277 -2.47 -15.53 -45.22
C ASP A 277 -1.07 -14.86 -45.10
N GLU A 278 -0.59 -14.35 -43.97
CA GLU A 278 0.82 -13.88 -43.90
C GLU A 278 1.45 -14.15 -42.53
N ALA A 279 2.19 -15.25 -42.38
CA ALA A 279 3.12 -15.36 -41.26
C ALA A 279 4.12 -14.18 -41.34
N PRO A 280 4.41 -13.48 -40.23
CA PRO A 280 5.36 -12.38 -40.27
C PRO A 280 6.70 -12.92 -40.77
N LYS A 281 7.17 -12.41 -41.92
CA LYS A 281 8.43 -12.82 -42.56
C LYS A 281 9.65 -12.63 -41.66
N ALA A 282 9.49 -11.85 -40.59
CA ALA A 282 10.51 -11.52 -39.61
C ALA A 282 9.90 -11.44 -38.20
N VAL A 283 10.57 -12.04 -37.21
CA VAL A 283 10.20 -12.03 -35.79
C VAL A 283 11.41 -11.69 -34.94
N LEU A 284 11.18 -10.86 -33.92
CA LEU A 284 12.14 -10.50 -32.89
C LEU A 284 11.88 -11.33 -31.63
N PHE A 285 12.93 -11.93 -31.08
CA PHE A 285 12.89 -12.61 -29.80
C PHE A 285 13.83 -11.92 -28.81
N VAL A 286 13.40 -11.79 -27.56
CA VAL A 286 14.26 -11.36 -26.46
C VAL A 286 14.72 -12.58 -25.69
N LEU A 287 16.02 -12.66 -25.42
CA LEU A 287 16.61 -13.71 -24.59
C LEU A 287 16.67 -13.21 -23.14
N GLU A 288 15.76 -13.70 -22.30
CA GLU A 288 15.76 -13.43 -20.86
C GLU A 288 16.13 -14.70 -20.09
N GLY A 289 17.38 -14.75 -19.61
CA GLY A 289 17.97 -16.00 -19.12
C GLY A 289 18.19 -16.99 -20.27
N ASP A 290 17.60 -18.17 -20.18
CA ASP A 290 17.65 -19.22 -21.22
C ASP A 290 16.35 -19.30 -22.06
N GLU A 291 15.39 -18.39 -21.84
CA GLU A 291 14.07 -18.40 -22.49
C GLU A 291 13.99 -17.36 -23.62
N LEU A 292 13.44 -17.76 -24.77
CA LEU A 292 13.19 -16.88 -25.92
C LEU A 292 11.73 -16.40 -25.88
N ILE A 293 11.56 -15.10 -25.65
CA ILE A 293 10.24 -14.46 -25.55
C ILE A 293 9.91 -13.79 -26.89
N PRO A 294 8.91 -14.26 -27.67
CA PRO A 294 8.53 -13.65 -28.94
C PRO A 294 7.81 -12.31 -28.74
N SER A 295 8.18 -11.31 -29.55
CA SER A 295 7.55 -9.98 -29.73
C SER A 295 6.67 -9.52 -28.56
N ALA A 296 7.32 -9.13 -27.46
CA ALA A 296 6.65 -8.69 -26.24
C ALA A 296 7.10 -7.28 -25.84
N VAL A 297 6.27 -6.64 -25.03
CA VAL A 297 6.69 -5.51 -24.22
C VAL A 297 7.69 -6.02 -23.18
N VAL A 298 8.91 -5.48 -23.17
CA VAL A 298 9.96 -5.84 -22.20
C VAL A 298 10.31 -4.61 -21.36
N LYS A 299 10.19 -4.72 -20.04
CA LYS A 299 10.68 -3.70 -19.11
C LYS A 299 12.15 -4.01 -18.81
N VAL A 300 13.03 -3.04 -19.04
CA VAL A 300 14.46 -3.17 -18.80
C VAL A 300 14.87 -2.10 -17.81
N GLU A 301 15.24 -2.52 -16.60
CA GLU A 301 15.67 -1.62 -15.52
C GLU A 301 17.19 -1.69 -15.38
N ASN A 302 17.88 -0.56 -15.58
CA ASN A 302 19.32 -0.40 -15.36
C ASN A 302 20.25 -1.45 -16.01
N LYS A 303 19.82 -2.12 -17.08
CA LYS A 303 20.69 -3.02 -17.85
C LYS A 303 21.34 -2.26 -18.99
N LYS A 304 22.65 -2.43 -19.17
CA LYS A 304 23.41 -1.82 -20.27
C LYS A 304 23.21 -2.50 -21.62
N SER A 305 22.72 -3.74 -21.61
CA SER A 305 22.54 -4.50 -22.84
C SER A 305 21.39 -5.51 -22.75
N LEU A 306 20.79 -5.79 -23.91
CA LEU A 306 19.72 -6.77 -24.09
C LEU A 306 20.12 -7.73 -25.20
N ASN A 307 20.12 -9.03 -24.93
CA ASN A 307 20.33 -10.04 -25.95
C ASN A 307 19.02 -10.23 -26.73
N ILE A 308 19.04 -9.92 -28.02
CA ILE A 308 17.92 -10.17 -28.91
C ILE A 308 18.35 -11.17 -29.99
N GLN A 309 17.42 -12.03 -30.40
CA GLN A 309 17.62 -12.96 -31.50
C GLN A 309 16.70 -12.59 -32.64
N LEU A 310 17.32 -12.30 -33.79
CA LEU A 310 16.65 -11.96 -35.03
C LEU A 310 16.38 -13.25 -35.80
N LEU A 311 15.12 -13.51 -36.13
CA LEU A 311 14.71 -14.67 -36.91
C LEU A 311 13.85 -14.21 -38.09
N ALA A 312 14.31 -14.50 -39.31
CA ALA A 312 13.57 -14.19 -40.52
C ALA A 312 13.51 -15.42 -41.44
N SER A 313 12.36 -15.63 -42.06
CA SER A 313 12.08 -16.75 -42.95
C SER A 313 11.19 -16.29 -44.09
N ASP A 314 11.58 -16.59 -45.32
CA ASP A 314 10.77 -16.32 -46.50
C ASP A 314 10.91 -17.48 -47.51
N ASP A 315 9.87 -17.67 -48.33
CA ASP A 315 9.90 -18.63 -49.44
C ASP A 315 10.87 -18.18 -50.55
N ILE A 316 11.09 -16.87 -50.64
CA ILE A 316 12.02 -16.18 -51.55
C ILE A 316 13.38 -15.96 -50.87
N ARG A 317 14.42 -15.62 -51.64
CA ARG A 317 15.72 -15.20 -51.08
C ARG A 317 15.57 -13.83 -50.42
N LEU A 318 15.94 -13.74 -49.14
CA LEU A 318 16.15 -12.45 -48.47
C LEU A 318 17.38 -11.78 -49.12
N ARG A 319 17.35 -10.44 -49.27
CA ARG A 319 18.49 -9.65 -49.78
C ARG A 319 19.19 -8.87 -48.69
N SER A 320 18.42 -8.24 -47.81
CA SER A 320 18.96 -7.47 -46.70
C SER A 320 17.98 -7.39 -45.55
N PHE A 321 18.49 -7.07 -44.37
CA PHE A 321 17.68 -6.61 -43.25
C PHE A 321 18.24 -5.31 -42.68
N ARG A 322 17.35 -4.53 -42.07
CA ARG A 322 17.67 -3.35 -41.26
C ARG A 322 17.00 -3.51 -39.91
N LEU A 323 17.80 -3.39 -38.85
CA LEU A 323 17.32 -3.27 -37.49
C LEU A 323 17.22 -1.79 -37.16
N LEU A 324 16.01 -1.32 -36.87
CA LEU A 324 15.75 0.06 -36.50
C LEU A 324 15.45 0.17 -35.01
N HIS A 325 15.90 1.26 -34.42
CA HIS A 325 15.48 1.76 -33.12
C HIS A 325 14.64 3.00 -33.32
N ARG A 326 13.45 3.01 -32.72
CA ARG A 326 12.54 4.14 -32.75
C ARG A 326 12.34 4.67 -31.34
N PHE A 327 12.59 5.96 -31.16
CA PHE A 327 12.33 6.71 -29.92
C PHE A 327 11.78 8.09 -30.29
N GLU A 328 10.65 8.50 -29.69
CA GLU A 328 10.03 9.82 -29.94
C GLU A 328 9.90 10.18 -31.44
N GLU A 329 9.49 9.22 -32.29
CA GLU A 329 9.34 9.35 -33.74
C GLU A 329 10.63 9.42 -34.57
N ALA A 330 11.81 9.41 -33.94
CA ALA A 330 13.08 9.30 -34.64
C ALA A 330 13.44 7.82 -34.89
N ASP A 331 13.68 7.47 -36.16
CA ASP A 331 14.18 6.14 -36.56
C ASP A 331 15.71 6.18 -36.70
N GLU A 332 16.43 5.42 -35.88
CA GLU A 332 17.87 5.19 -35.96
C GLU A 332 18.16 3.78 -36.50
N VAL A 333 19.13 3.66 -37.42
CA VAL A 333 19.55 2.36 -37.96
C VAL A 333 20.62 1.76 -37.05
N LEU A 334 20.25 0.75 -36.26
CA LEU A 334 21.17 0.03 -35.36
C LEU A 334 22.10 -0.92 -36.11
N SER A 335 21.58 -1.58 -37.14
CA SER A 335 22.34 -2.55 -37.94
C SER A 335 21.71 -2.73 -39.31
N GLU A 336 22.55 -2.84 -40.34
CA GLU A 336 22.14 -3.20 -41.69
C GLU A 336 23.12 -4.24 -42.23
N SER A 337 22.58 -5.27 -42.89
CA SER A 337 23.41 -6.31 -43.50
C SER A 337 22.72 -6.95 -44.69
N GLU A 338 23.51 -7.30 -45.70
CA GLU A 338 23.07 -8.11 -46.83
C GLU A 338 23.04 -9.59 -46.42
N VAL A 339 21.95 -10.27 -46.74
CA VAL A 339 21.74 -11.69 -46.47
C VAL A 339 21.43 -12.36 -47.80
N HIS A 340 21.98 -13.54 -48.04
CA HIS A 340 21.75 -14.29 -49.28
C HIS A 340 21.21 -15.69 -48.97
N SER A 341 20.29 -15.77 -48.02
CA SER A 341 19.67 -17.03 -47.56
C SER A 341 18.15 -16.91 -47.53
N LYS A 342 17.46 -18.06 -47.52
CA LYS A 342 16.00 -18.13 -47.31
C LYS A 342 15.60 -18.01 -45.83
N HIS A 343 16.52 -18.39 -44.96
CA HIS A 343 16.36 -18.37 -43.51
C HIS A 343 17.56 -17.68 -42.90
N PHE A 344 17.33 -16.84 -41.91
CA PHE A 344 18.37 -16.13 -41.19
C PHE A 344 18.10 -16.17 -39.70
N ARG A 345 19.16 -16.45 -38.93
CA ARG A 345 19.19 -16.38 -37.48
C ARG A 345 20.46 -15.64 -37.08
N MET A 346 20.30 -14.60 -36.28
CA MET A 346 21.43 -13.85 -35.74
C MET A 346 21.15 -13.41 -34.31
N ASP A 347 22.13 -13.65 -33.44
CA ASP A 347 22.14 -13.09 -32.10
C ASP A 347 22.71 -11.68 -32.19
N TYR A 348 22.01 -10.72 -31.60
CA TYR A 348 22.40 -9.31 -31.56
C TYR A 348 22.37 -8.82 -30.13
N LEU A 349 23.51 -8.28 -29.68
CA LEU A 349 23.61 -7.65 -28.38
C LEU A 349 23.23 -6.17 -28.54
N LEU A 350 22.02 -5.82 -28.12
CA LEU A 350 21.53 -4.46 -28.16
C LEU A 350 22.16 -3.67 -27.01
N SER A 351 23.04 -2.73 -27.33
CA SER A 351 23.60 -1.79 -26.34
C SER A 351 22.58 -0.69 -26.03
N MET A 352 22.37 -0.39 -24.75
CA MET A 352 21.46 0.65 -24.25
C MET A 352 22.21 1.71 -23.42
N GLU A 353 23.55 1.77 -23.50
CA GLU A 353 24.36 2.71 -22.70
C GLU A 353 24.05 4.19 -22.99
N GLU A 354 23.57 4.50 -24.19
CA GLU A 354 23.23 5.87 -24.62
C GLU A 354 21.72 6.11 -24.71
N TRP A 355 20.91 5.14 -24.27
CA TRP A 355 19.45 5.28 -24.31
C TRP A 355 18.99 6.18 -23.18
N LYS A 356 18.07 7.09 -23.50
CA LYS A 356 17.29 7.83 -22.50
C LYS A 356 16.15 6.95 -22.00
N GLY A 357 15.75 7.08 -20.75
CA GLY A 357 14.60 6.34 -20.26
C GLY A 357 13.30 6.66 -21.02
N GLY A 358 12.46 5.66 -21.23
CA GLY A 358 11.19 5.78 -21.93
C GLY A 358 10.81 4.54 -22.75
N LYS A 359 9.87 4.75 -23.68
CA LYS A 359 9.38 3.70 -24.58
C LYS A 359 10.20 3.70 -25.87
N HIS A 360 10.96 2.64 -26.09
CA HIS A 360 11.69 2.39 -27.33
C HIS A 360 11.01 1.28 -28.13
N GLU A 361 11.08 1.35 -29.45
CA GLU A 361 10.60 0.29 -30.34
C GLU A 361 11.76 -0.21 -31.20
N ILE A 362 12.00 -1.51 -31.19
CA ILE A 362 12.97 -2.17 -32.06
C ILE A 362 12.21 -2.86 -33.19
N ILE A 363 12.53 -2.51 -34.43
CA ILE A 363 11.80 -2.96 -35.62
C ILE A 363 12.79 -3.64 -36.56
N LEU A 364 12.49 -4.88 -36.96
CA LEU A 364 13.26 -5.59 -37.96
C LEU A 364 12.58 -5.42 -39.33
N LYS A 365 13.19 -4.63 -40.22
CA LYS A 365 12.78 -4.53 -41.61
C LYS A 365 13.55 -5.52 -42.45
N VAL A 366 12.87 -6.34 -43.22
CA VAL A 366 13.51 -7.33 -44.11
C VAL A 366 13.06 -7.08 -45.53
N LYS A 367 14.03 -7.09 -46.46
CA LYS A 367 13.83 -6.84 -47.88
C LYS A 367 14.08 -8.10 -48.68
N ASP A 368 13.08 -8.53 -49.43
CA ASP A 368 13.17 -9.62 -50.41
C ASP A 368 13.41 -9.06 -51.84
N ASP A 369 13.32 -9.91 -52.86
CA ASP A 369 13.48 -9.51 -54.27
C ASP A 369 12.39 -8.53 -54.80
N ARG A 370 11.28 -8.37 -54.09
CA ARG A 370 10.05 -7.70 -54.53
C ARG A 370 9.50 -6.69 -53.53
N LEU A 371 9.55 -6.99 -52.23
CA LEU A 371 8.87 -6.27 -51.16
C LEU A 371 9.79 -6.08 -49.96
N GLU A 372 9.54 -5.00 -49.23
CA GLU A 372 10.12 -4.73 -47.92
C GLU A 372 9.01 -4.89 -46.88
N THR A 373 9.29 -5.64 -45.82
CA THR A 373 8.30 -6.03 -44.79
C THR A 373 8.87 -5.73 -43.41
N GLU A 374 8.05 -5.16 -42.53
CA GLU A 374 8.42 -4.84 -41.16
C GLU A 374 7.94 -5.96 -40.21
N SER A 375 8.75 -6.30 -39.21
CA SER A 375 8.31 -7.16 -38.10
C SER A 375 7.33 -6.43 -37.20
N LEU A 376 6.63 -7.16 -36.34
CA LEU A 376 6.03 -6.56 -35.15
C LEU A 376 7.14 -5.87 -34.32
N PRO A 377 6.92 -4.64 -33.83
CA PRO A 377 7.90 -3.93 -33.02
C PRO A 377 8.09 -4.65 -31.68
N LEU A 378 9.35 -4.77 -31.26
CA LEU A 378 9.70 -5.11 -29.88
C LEU A 378 9.68 -3.82 -29.06
N THR A 379 8.70 -3.65 -28.19
CA THR A 379 8.63 -2.48 -27.31
C THR A 379 9.50 -2.71 -26.07
N VAL A 380 10.55 -1.89 -25.91
CA VAL A 380 11.42 -1.89 -24.73
C VAL A 380 11.09 -0.65 -23.89
N TYR A 381 10.55 -0.85 -22.69
CA TYR A 381 10.47 0.21 -21.69
C TYR A 381 11.79 0.25 -20.94
N TYR A 382 12.67 1.14 -21.37
CA TYR A 382 13.95 1.33 -20.72
C TYR A 382 13.77 2.31 -19.56
N ALA A 383 14.07 1.84 -18.37
CA ALA A 383 13.99 2.60 -17.14
C ALA A 383 15.43 2.82 -16.67
N ASP A 384 16.03 3.92 -17.11
CA ASP A 384 17.30 4.39 -16.58
C ASP A 384 17.09 5.03 -15.19
N GLU A 385 18.20 5.39 -14.55
CA GLU A 385 18.17 5.96 -13.20
C GLU A 385 17.41 7.29 -13.16
N GLU A 386 17.56 8.13 -14.19
CA GLU A 386 16.88 9.42 -14.32
C GLU A 386 15.37 9.23 -14.48
N PHE A 387 14.92 8.37 -15.41
CA PHE A 387 13.49 8.07 -15.60
C PHE A 387 12.87 7.44 -14.37
N MET A 388 13.55 6.48 -13.72
CA MET A 388 13.04 5.89 -12.48
C MET A 388 12.94 6.92 -11.36
N ARG A 389 13.88 7.87 -11.31
CA ARG A 389 13.86 8.96 -10.33
C ARG A 389 12.73 9.94 -10.58
N GLU A 390 12.54 10.38 -11.82
CA GLU A 390 11.40 11.21 -12.21
C GLU A 390 10.08 10.51 -11.91
N GLN A 391 9.98 9.22 -12.22
CA GLN A 391 8.80 8.42 -11.93
C GLN A 391 8.56 8.31 -10.42
N ARG A 392 9.61 8.12 -9.60
CA ARG A 392 9.52 8.16 -8.13
C ARG A 392 9.03 9.53 -7.64
N ILE A 393 9.59 10.63 -8.16
CA ILE A 393 9.18 12.00 -7.81
C ILE A 393 7.71 12.23 -8.18
N GLN A 394 7.28 11.80 -9.36
CA GLN A 394 5.89 11.94 -9.82
C GLN A 394 4.93 11.12 -8.96
N ASN A 395 5.26 9.85 -8.69
CA ASN A 395 4.47 8.98 -7.83
C ASN A 395 4.39 9.53 -6.39
N LEU A 396 5.50 10.01 -5.86
CA LEU A 396 5.56 10.61 -4.52
C LEU A 396 4.76 11.91 -4.46
N ARG A 397 4.84 12.76 -5.49
CA ARG A 397 4.03 13.98 -5.60
C ARG A 397 2.54 13.68 -5.67
N ALA A 398 2.13 12.73 -6.52
CA ALA A 398 0.74 12.32 -6.62
C ALA A 398 0.23 11.78 -5.27
N LEU A 399 1.04 10.97 -4.58
CA LEU A 399 0.72 10.47 -3.25
C LEU A 399 0.58 11.61 -2.24
N VAL A 400 1.54 12.54 -2.18
CA VAL A 400 1.47 13.70 -1.28
C VAL A 400 0.24 14.57 -1.57
N ASP A 401 -0.08 14.81 -2.85
CA ASP A 401 -1.27 15.58 -3.26
C ASP A 401 -2.57 14.89 -2.78
N GLU A 402 -2.69 13.56 -2.92
CA GLU A 402 -3.84 12.82 -2.37
C GLU A 402 -3.92 12.92 -0.84
N TRP A 403 -2.78 12.90 -0.15
CA TRP A 403 -2.74 13.09 1.29
C TRP A 403 -3.08 14.51 1.73
N VAL A 404 -2.78 15.53 0.92
CA VAL A 404 -3.27 16.90 1.12
C VAL A 404 -4.79 16.97 1.02
N HIS A 405 -5.40 16.24 0.07
CA HIS A 405 -6.85 16.12 0.00
C HIS A 405 -7.43 15.43 1.23
N ILE A 406 -6.82 14.34 1.69
CA ILE A 406 -7.22 13.65 2.94
C ILE A 406 -7.12 14.58 4.15
N LEU A 407 -6.07 15.39 4.24
CA LEU A 407 -5.94 16.39 5.29
C LEU A 407 -7.08 17.43 5.22
N GLY A 408 -7.45 17.87 4.01
CA GLY A 408 -8.61 18.71 3.78
C GLY A 408 -9.89 18.07 4.33
N ASP A 409 -10.17 16.83 3.91
CA ASP A 409 -11.33 16.06 4.35
C ASP A 409 -11.35 15.90 5.90
N LEU A 410 -10.20 15.65 6.52
CA LEU A 410 -10.08 15.55 7.99
C LEU A 410 -10.35 16.89 8.69
N ILE A 411 -9.85 18.00 8.16
CA ILE A 411 -10.09 19.34 8.72
C ILE A 411 -11.58 19.68 8.61
N GLU A 412 -12.18 19.44 7.45
CA GLU A 412 -13.59 19.74 7.17
C GLU A 412 -14.55 18.81 7.90
N THR A 413 -14.12 17.59 8.25
CA THR A 413 -14.90 16.67 9.12
C THR A 413 -15.24 17.30 10.48
N ASN A 414 -14.45 18.28 10.94
CA ASN A 414 -14.75 19.04 12.16
C ASN A 414 -15.89 20.06 11.96
N GLU A 415 -16.20 20.42 10.72
CA GLU A 415 -17.18 21.45 10.33
C GLU A 415 -18.45 20.85 9.69
N ASP A 416 -18.34 19.80 8.88
CA ASP A 416 -19.46 19.11 8.20
C ASP A 416 -19.31 17.58 8.21
N GLN A 417 -20.28 16.90 8.83
CA GLN A 417 -20.34 15.42 8.89
C GLN A 417 -20.63 14.76 7.53
N ARG A 418 -21.03 15.49 6.49
CA ARG A 418 -21.28 14.92 5.16
C ARG A 418 -20.00 14.59 4.41
N ILE A 419 -18.98 15.44 4.55
CA ILE A 419 -17.68 15.30 3.87
C ILE A 419 -16.93 14.07 4.40
N PHE A 420 -17.15 13.75 5.68
CA PHE A 420 -16.71 12.51 6.31
C PHE A 420 -17.15 11.23 5.57
N SER A 421 -18.23 11.26 4.78
CA SER A 421 -18.72 10.06 4.07
C SER A 421 -17.87 9.66 2.85
N GLU A 422 -17.06 10.58 2.31
CA GLU A 422 -16.20 10.32 1.15
C GLU A 422 -14.79 9.86 1.54
N LEU A 423 -14.32 10.24 2.73
CA LEU A 423 -13.00 9.88 3.26
C LEU A 423 -12.70 8.36 3.23
N PRO A 424 -13.62 7.43 3.58
CA PRO A 424 -13.37 6.00 3.50
C PRO A 424 -13.14 5.52 2.05
N ALA A 425 -13.85 6.09 1.08
CA ALA A 425 -13.70 5.74 -0.33
C ALA A 425 -12.35 6.25 -0.85
N ARG A 426 -11.95 7.48 -0.48
CA ARG A 426 -10.66 8.06 -0.86
C ARG A 426 -9.49 7.24 -0.31
N LEU A 427 -9.51 6.90 0.99
CA LEU A 427 -8.48 6.06 1.62
C LEU A 427 -8.35 4.69 0.93
N LYS A 428 -9.47 4.08 0.53
CA LYS A 428 -9.47 2.79 -0.21
C LYS A 428 -8.98 2.90 -1.65
N SER A 429 -9.11 4.08 -2.25
CA SER A 429 -8.64 4.34 -3.62
C SER A 429 -7.18 4.72 -3.70
N LEU A 430 -6.51 4.98 -2.56
CA LEU A 430 -5.09 5.29 -2.53
C LEU A 430 -4.28 4.13 -3.13
N SER A 431 -3.61 4.41 -4.25
CA SER A 431 -2.66 3.50 -4.86
C SER A 431 -1.26 3.81 -4.34
N TYR A 432 -0.72 2.93 -3.50
CA TYR A 432 0.68 2.99 -3.09
C TYR A 432 1.51 2.21 -4.12
N SER A 433 2.26 2.92 -4.95
CA SER A 433 3.15 2.27 -5.93
C SER A 433 4.17 1.37 -5.23
N GLU A 434 4.22 0.09 -5.63
CA GLU A 434 5.20 -0.88 -5.12
C GLU A 434 6.62 -0.56 -5.61
N ASP A 435 6.72 0.17 -6.74
CA ASP A 435 7.98 0.57 -7.39
C ASP A 435 8.62 1.83 -6.77
N MET A 436 8.19 2.27 -5.57
CA MET A 436 8.73 3.46 -4.87
C MET A 436 10.19 3.31 -4.37
N GLY A 437 10.88 2.23 -4.75
CA GLY A 437 12.29 2.00 -4.51
C GLY A 437 12.62 1.49 -3.10
N GLU A 438 13.91 1.43 -2.78
CA GLU A 438 14.43 1.15 -1.45
C GLU A 438 14.71 2.46 -0.67
N GLY A 439 14.86 2.37 0.66
CA GLY A 439 15.28 3.51 1.48
C GLY A 439 14.14 4.37 2.04
N LEU A 440 14.35 5.69 2.11
CA LEU A 440 13.48 6.63 2.84
C LEU A 440 12.06 6.71 2.27
N ILE A 441 11.90 6.65 0.94
CA ILE A 441 10.58 6.72 0.29
C ILE A 441 9.74 5.48 0.64
N ALA A 442 10.34 4.29 0.67
CA ALA A 442 9.64 3.07 1.06
C ALA A 442 9.14 3.13 2.51
N VAL A 443 9.99 3.61 3.43
CA VAL A 443 9.61 3.82 4.83
C VAL A 443 8.46 4.83 4.95
N TYR A 444 8.54 5.94 4.20
CA TYR A 444 7.47 6.93 4.17
C TYR A 444 6.14 6.34 3.69
N VAL A 445 6.16 5.60 2.58
CA VAL A 445 4.96 4.93 2.03
C VAL A 445 4.34 3.98 3.05
N GLU A 446 5.16 3.24 3.79
CA GLU A 446 4.69 2.33 4.85
C GLU A 446 4.06 3.08 6.03
N GLU A 447 4.64 4.21 6.45
CA GLU A 447 4.05 5.08 7.48
C GLU A 447 2.72 5.68 7.03
N LEU A 448 2.59 6.08 5.76
CA LEU A 448 1.31 6.53 5.20
C LEU A 448 0.26 5.42 5.19
N LYS A 449 0.63 4.17 4.84
CA LYS A 449 -0.28 3.02 4.92
C LYS A 449 -0.77 2.79 6.35
N ARG A 450 0.13 2.86 7.33
CA ARG A 450 -0.22 2.74 8.76
C ARG A 450 -1.14 3.87 9.21
N LEU A 451 -0.86 5.11 8.80
CA LEU A 451 -1.70 6.26 9.11
C LEU A 451 -3.09 6.11 8.49
N SER A 452 -3.19 5.65 7.24
CA SER A 452 -4.47 5.39 6.56
C SER A 452 -5.31 4.37 7.34
N GLN A 453 -4.70 3.25 7.74
CA GLN A 453 -5.36 2.23 8.55
C GLN A 453 -5.79 2.79 9.92
N ARG A 454 -4.96 3.63 10.53
CA ARG A 454 -5.30 4.27 11.82
C ARG A 454 -6.48 5.22 11.67
N ILE A 455 -6.55 6.01 10.60
CA ILE A 455 -7.71 6.87 10.30
C ILE A 455 -8.96 6.01 10.06
N GLU A 456 -8.87 4.93 9.28
CA GLU A 456 -10.00 4.04 9.02
C GLU A 456 -10.52 3.39 10.31
N ASN A 457 -9.64 2.79 11.11
CA ASN A 457 -10.05 2.08 12.33
C ASN A 457 -10.54 3.05 13.43
N GLU A 458 -9.79 4.11 13.72
CA GLU A 458 -10.09 4.98 14.85
C GLU A 458 -11.18 6.00 14.52
N LEU A 459 -11.16 6.60 13.33
CA LEU A 459 -12.12 7.65 12.97
C LEU A 459 -13.38 7.05 12.34
N ILE A 460 -13.24 6.19 11.32
CA ILE A 460 -14.36 5.71 10.50
C ILE A 460 -15.10 4.57 11.19
N GLU A 461 -14.40 3.52 11.62
CA GLU A 461 -15.06 2.34 12.22
C GLU A 461 -15.50 2.62 13.66
N SER A 462 -14.63 3.25 14.46
CA SER A 462 -14.89 3.45 15.89
C SER A 462 -15.61 4.77 16.21
N GLY A 463 -15.67 5.72 15.27
CA GLY A 463 -16.34 7.01 15.44
C GLY A 463 -15.69 7.94 16.47
N ARG A 464 -14.41 7.74 16.81
CA ARG A 464 -13.71 8.50 17.86
C ARG A 464 -13.23 9.87 17.37
N MET A 465 -14.17 10.80 17.25
CA MET A 465 -13.88 12.19 16.84
C MET A 465 -12.89 12.92 17.75
N SER A 466 -12.70 12.48 19.00
CA SER A 466 -11.71 13.06 19.92
C SER A 466 -10.27 12.91 19.45
N LEU A 467 -9.97 11.94 18.58
CA LEU A 467 -8.63 11.71 18.02
C LEU A 467 -8.39 12.53 16.74
N LEU A 468 -9.41 13.20 16.20
CA LEU A 468 -9.30 13.95 14.95
C LEU A 468 -8.17 15.00 14.97
N PRO A 469 -7.96 15.82 16.03
CA PRO A 469 -6.86 16.78 16.05
C PRO A 469 -5.46 16.14 16.01
N GLU A 470 -5.32 14.96 16.61
CA GLU A 470 -4.06 14.19 16.57
C GLU A 470 -3.81 13.64 15.16
N LEU A 471 -4.85 13.07 14.52
CA LEU A 471 -4.76 12.54 13.17
C LEU A 471 -4.49 13.64 12.13
N ILE A 472 -5.08 14.83 12.28
CA ILE A 472 -4.76 16.01 11.47
C ILE A 472 -3.27 16.37 11.63
N LYS A 473 -2.78 16.48 12.88
CA LYS A 473 -1.37 16.83 13.17
C LYS A 473 -0.40 15.80 12.59
N GLU A 474 -0.72 14.51 12.66
CA GLU A 474 0.13 13.45 12.10
C GLU A 474 0.08 13.47 10.58
N THR A 475 -1.10 13.70 9.97
CA THR A 475 -1.23 13.84 8.52
C THR A 475 -0.45 15.04 7.99
N GLU A 476 -0.54 16.21 8.64
CA GLU A 476 0.29 17.38 8.34
C GLU A 476 1.79 17.04 8.38
N LYS A 477 2.21 16.31 9.43
CA LYS A 477 3.60 15.90 9.61
C LYS A 477 4.07 15.01 8.45
N GLN A 478 3.26 14.04 8.05
CA GLN A 478 3.59 13.13 6.94
C GLN A 478 3.61 13.86 5.59
N ILE A 479 2.72 14.81 5.34
CA ILE A 479 2.75 15.63 4.12
C ILE A 479 4.04 16.45 4.06
N LEU A 480 4.42 17.12 5.15
CA LEU A 480 5.65 17.92 5.20
C LEU A 480 6.89 17.05 4.95
N TYR A 481 6.91 15.83 5.48
CA TYR A 481 7.99 14.89 5.23
C TYR A 481 8.04 14.41 3.78
N GLY A 482 6.90 14.04 3.19
CA GLY A 482 6.80 13.71 1.77
C GLY A 482 7.29 14.84 0.87
N LEU A 483 6.94 16.09 1.18
CA LEU A 483 7.47 17.27 0.48
C LEU A 483 8.99 17.40 0.62
N SER A 484 9.56 17.11 1.79
CA SER A 484 11.01 17.13 2.00
C SER A 484 11.72 16.04 1.19
N LEU A 485 11.12 14.86 1.05
CA LEU A 485 11.64 13.76 0.22
C LEU A 485 11.59 14.12 -1.27
N ILE A 486 10.49 14.70 -1.76
CA ILE A 486 10.37 15.21 -3.13
C ILE A 486 11.46 16.25 -3.40
N PHE A 487 11.69 17.15 -2.44
CA PHE A 487 12.70 18.18 -2.56
C PHE A 487 14.10 17.58 -2.63
N ARG A 488 14.42 16.62 -1.76
CA ARG A 488 15.70 15.92 -1.74
C ARG A 488 16.00 15.22 -3.06
N GLU A 489 15.01 14.50 -3.62
CA GLU A 489 15.18 13.85 -4.93
C GLU A 489 15.45 14.87 -6.03
N LYS A 490 14.69 15.98 -6.06
CA LYS A 490 14.91 17.07 -7.03
C LYS A 490 16.22 17.82 -6.82
N ALA A 491 16.69 17.97 -5.59
CA ALA A 491 17.99 18.58 -5.30
C ALA A 491 19.12 17.72 -5.88
N GLY A 492 19.00 16.39 -5.75
CA GLY A 492 19.93 15.48 -6.41
C GLY A 492 19.82 15.51 -7.94
N ASP A 493 18.64 15.77 -8.51
CA ASP A 493 18.51 15.99 -9.97
C ASP A 493 19.22 17.27 -10.39
N LEU A 494 19.04 18.34 -9.61
CA LEU A 494 19.70 19.61 -9.84
C LEU A 494 21.23 19.46 -9.79
N GLN A 495 21.75 18.71 -8.82
CA GLN A 495 23.17 18.40 -8.68
C GLN A 495 23.72 17.64 -9.90
N SER A 496 22.94 16.71 -10.46
CA SER A 496 23.34 16.01 -11.68
C SER A 496 23.40 16.95 -12.89
N SER A 497 22.45 17.88 -13.01
CA SER A 497 22.44 18.88 -14.09
C SER A 497 23.57 19.90 -13.95
N THR A 498 23.91 20.35 -12.74
CA THR A 498 25.08 21.22 -12.53
C THR A 498 26.39 20.50 -12.83
N GLN A 499 26.52 19.21 -12.49
CA GLN A 499 27.68 18.40 -12.90
C GLN A 499 27.78 18.29 -14.43
N GLY A 500 26.67 18.00 -15.11
CA GLY A 500 26.61 17.96 -16.58
C GLY A 500 26.97 19.30 -17.22
N LEU A 501 26.56 20.42 -16.61
CA LEU A 501 26.94 21.77 -17.03
C LEU A 501 28.45 22.01 -16.85
N ASP A 502 29.03 21.57 -15.72
CA ASP A 502 30.47 21.69 -15.46
C ASP A 502 31.31 20.84 -16.41
N GLU A 503 30.84 19.65 -16.78
CA GLU A 503 31.45 18.79 -17.80
C GLU A 503 31.39 19.40 -19.19
N SER A 504 30.24 19.97 -19.57
CA SER A 504 30.06 20.70 -20.83
C SER A 504 30.99 21.91 -20.89
N ARG A 505 31.11 22.65 -19.79
CA ARG A 505 32.05 23.76 -19.62
C ARG A 505 33.51 23.30 -19.78
N LYS A 506 33.92 22.19 -19.15
CA LYS A 506 35.28 21.64 -19.30
C LYS A 506 35.57 21.23 -20.74
N SER A 507 34.62 20.56 -21.39
CA SER A 507 34.71 20.14 -22.79
C SER A 507 34.87 21.34 -23.73
N LEU A 508 34.10 22.40 -23.49
CA LEU A 508 34.23 23.66 -24.22
C LEU A 508 35.60 24.32 -23.97
N GLY A 509 36.09 24.31 -22.73
CA GLY A 509 37.44 24.79 -22.37
C GLY A 509 38.55 24.05 -23.10
N ASP A 510 38.47 22.73 -23.15
CA ASP A 510 39.42 21.89 -23.88
C ASP A 510 39.40 22.19 -25.39
N LEU A 511 38.22 22.46 -25.95
CA LEU A 511 38.05 22.84 -27.34
C LEU A 511 38.71 24.21 -27.61
N ILE A 512 38.47 25.22 -26.77
CA ILE A 512 39.15 26.53 -26.87
C ILE A 512 40.66 26.39 -26.79
N GLN A 513 41.17 25.56 -25.87
CA GLN A 513 42.60 25.39 -25.72
C GLN A 513 43.22 24.74 -26.96
N LYS A 514 42.54 23.75 -27.56
CA LYS A 514 42.98 23.12 -28.83
C LYS A 514 42.97 24.10 -30.01
N LEU A 515 41.98 25.00 -30.06
CA LEU A 515 41.92 26.08 -31.05
C LEU A 515 43.08 27.07 -30.88
N ARG A 516 43.36 27.50 -29.64
CA ARG A 516 44.47 28.42 -29.32
C ARG A 516 45.83 27.82 -29.65
N ASP A 517 46.00 26.52 -29.38
CA ASP A 517 47.24 25.78 -29.67
C ASP A 517 47.44 25.54 -31.19
N GLY A 518 46.47 25.90 -32.04
CA GLY A 518 46.50 25.62 -33.48
C GLY A 518 46.43 24.12 -33.83
N LYS A 519 46.11 23.27 -32.84
CA LYS A 519 45.97 21.81 -33.00
C LYS A 519 44.67 21.44 -33.68
N GLU A 520 43.69 22.33 -33.63
CA GLU A 520 42.37 22.16 -34.21
C GLU A 520 41.99 23.44 -34.95
N LYS A 521 41.43 23.31 -36.16
CA LYS A 521 40.88 24.46 -36.88
C LYS A 521 39.49 24.75 -36.35
N LEU A 522 39.11 26.02 -36.30
CA LEU A 522 37.77 26.47 -35.95
C LEU A 522 36.75 25.91 -36.96
N SER A 523 36.25 24.69 -36.74
CA SER A 523 35.11 24.20 -37.51
C SER A 523 33.86 24.71 -36.83
N SER A 524 33.12 25.59 -37.53
CA SER A 524 31.83 26.12 -37.08
C SER A 524 30.92 25.02 -36.53
N GLU A 525 30.94 23.84 -37.14
CA GLU A 525 30.12 22.68 -36.79
C GLU A 525 30.41 22.11 -35.38
N LYS A 526 31.68 21.96 -34.97
CA LYS A 526 32.02 21.45 -33.63
C LYS A 526 31.67 22.42 -32.52
N ILE A 527 31.86 23.72 -32.76
CA ILE A 527 31.51 24.76 -31.79
C ILE A 527 29.99 24.89 -31.69
N GLN A 528 29.30 24.83 -32.82
CA GLN A 528 27.84 24.83 -32.86
C GLN A 528 27.28 23.63 -32.08
N LYS A 529 27.81 22.42 -32.28
CA LYS A 529 27.40 21.24 -31.51
C LYS A 529 27.66 21.40 -30.01
N ALA A 530 28.80 21.99 -29.62
CA ALA A 530 29.10 22.27 -28.22
C ALA A 530 28.15 23.32 -27.61
N PHE A 531 27.71 24.30 -28.41
CA PHE A 531 26.70 25.27 -27.98
C PHE A 531 25.30 24.67 -27.87
N GLU A 532 24.91 23.80 -28.79
CA GLU A 532 23.64 23.07 -28.74
C GLU A 532 23.57 22.19 -27.48
N ASP A 533 24.65 21.48 -27.16
CA ASP A 533 24.76 20.68 -25.93
C ASP A 533 24.69 21.57 -24.68
N LEU A 534 25.44 22.66 -24.65
CA LEU A 534 25.42 23.62 -23.55
C LEU A 534 24.03 24.25 -23.33
N LEU A 535 23.36 24.69 -24.40
CA LEU A 535 22.00 25.25 -24.36
C LEU A 535 21.02 24.21 -23.81
N SER A 536 21.11 22.96 -24.28
CA SER A 536 20.28 21.86 -23.76
C SER A 536 20.49 21.64 -22.27
N LYS A 537 21.73 21.71 -21.76
CA LYS A 537 22.01 21.60 -20.32
C LYS A 537 21.53 22.80 -19.52
N ILE A 538 21.62 24.02 -20.07
CA ILE A 538 21.08 25.23 -19.44
C ILE A 538 19.55 25.14 -19.35
N GLU A 539 18.88 24.74 -20.43
CA GLU A 539 17.43 24.57 -20.47
C GLU A 539 16.96 23.48 -19.50
N ASP A 540 17.67 22.35 -19.43
CA ASP A 540 17.42 21.30 -18.44
C ASP A 540 17.55 21.82 -17.01
N LEU A 541 18.65 22.52 -16.70
CA LEU A 541 18.85 23.13 -15.39
C LEU A 541 17.74 24.15 -15.09
N GLN A 542 17.38 25.00 -16.05
CA GLN A 542 16.32 25.99 -15.89
C GLN A 542 14.98 25.32 -15.57
N ASN A 543 14.63 24.29 -16.33
CA ASN A 543 13.40 23.52 -16.13
C ASN A 543 13.40 22.82 -14.77
N LYS A 544 14.54 22.28 -14.33
CA LYS A 544 14.67 21.65 -13.00
C LYS A 544 14.52 22.67 -11.87
N ILE A 545 15.12 23.88 -11.97
CA ILE A 545 14.94 24.96 -10.98
C ILE A 545 13.49 25.45 -10.96
N LYS A 546 12.89 25.75 -12.12
CA LYS A 546 11.47 26.20 -12.22
C LYS A 546 10.51 25.19 -11.58
N ASN A 547 10.81 23.90 -11.73
CA ASN A 547 10.02 22.81 -11.18
C ASN A 547 10.39 22.44 -9.74
N LEU A 548 11.32 23.14 -9.07
CA LEU A 548 11.57 22.92 -7.64
C LEU A 548 10.29 23.23 -6.84
N PRO A 549 9.90 22.37 -5.89
CA PRO A 549 8.72 22.59 -5.07
C PRO A 549 8.83 23.96 -4.38
N GLN A 550 7.77 24.77 -4.45
CA GLN A 550 7.63 25.91 -3.54
C GLN A 550 7.40 25.34 -2.15
N GLY A 551 8.49 25.16 -1.41
CA GLY A 551 8.43 24.64 -0.06
C GLY A 551 7.85 25.70 0.88
N PRO A 552 7.13 25.31 1.93
CA PRO A 552 6.77 26.23 3.01
C PRO A 552 8.00 26.81 3.75
N GLN A 553 9.20 26.33 3.43
CA GLN A 553 10.49 26.84 3.87
C GLN A 553 11.18 27.69 2.78
N ASP A 554 10.45 28.32 1.86
CA ASP A 554 10.96 29.32 0.90
C ASP A 554 11.64 30.54 1.60
N GLU A 555 11.63 30.64 2.94
CA GLU A 555 12.48 31.56 3.70
C GLU A 555 13.89 30.99 4.03
N MET A 556 14.15 29.70 3.74
CA MET A 556 15.46 29.04 3.95
C MET A 556 16.16 28.68 2.64
N LEU A 557 15.40 28.38 1.57
CA LEU A 557 15.94 28.47 0.22
C LEU A 557 15.81 29.92 -0.19
N ASN A 558 16.89 30.58 -0.57
CA ASN A 558 16.83 31.89 -1.19
C ASN A 558 16.30 31.70 -2.63
N ARG A 559 15.06 31.24 -2.78
CA ARG A 559 14.44 30.87 -4.06
C ARG A 559 14.41 32.06 -4.99
N GLU A 560 14.22 33.27 -4.45
CA GLU A 560 14.39 34.51 -5.19
C GLU A 560 15.80 34.64 -5.80
N ALA A 561 16.85 34.18 -5.11
CA ALA A 561 18.21 34.17 -5.66
C ALA A 561 18.38 33.10 -6.76
N LEU A 562 17.74 31.94 -6.66
CA LEU A 562 17.73 30.93 -7.74
C LEU A 562 16.90 31.39 -8.94
N ASP A 563 15.78 32.07 -8.71
CA ASP A 563 14.91 32.66 -9.73
C ASP A 563 15.59 33.88 -10.39
N GLU A 564 16.37 34.66 -9.64
CA GLU A 564 17.21 35.74 -10.19
C GLU A 564 18.34 35.16 -11.06
N GLN A 565 18.98 34.07 -10.62
CA GLN A 565 19.96 33.34 -11.44
C GLN A 565 19.35 32.70 -12.69
N LEU A 566 18.11 32.22 -12.60
CA LEU A 566 17.33 31.80 -13.78
C LEU A 566 17.15 32.95 -14.76
N SER A 567 16.87 34.16 -14.29
CA SER A 567 16.76 35.33 -15.17
C SER A 567 18.11 35.71 -15.80
N GLU A 568 19.24 35.50 -15.10
CA GLU A 568 20.57 35.65 -15.70
C GLU A 568 20.86 34.59 -16.77
N SER A 569 20.23 33.42 -16.69
CA SER A 569 20.41 32.37 -17.70
C SER A 569 19.76 32.68 -19.05
N GLU A 570 18.68 33.47 -19.08
CA GLU A 570 18.12 33.99 -20.34
C GLU A 570 19.13 34.91 -21.05
N ALA A 571 19.92 35.68 -20.29
CA ALA A 571 21.00 36.50 -20.85
C ALA A 571 22.21 35.66 -21.35
N LEU A 572 22.36 34.40 -20.90
CA LEU A 572 23.37 33.49 -21.42
C LEU A 572 23.00 32.98 -22.83
N GLU A 573 21.72 32.76 -23.10
CA GLU A 573 21.24 32.36 -24.43
C GLU A 573 21.50 33.45 -25.47
N GLU A 574 21.22 34.71 -25.12
CA GLU A 574 21.53 35.86 -25.98
C GLU A 574 23.03 35.96 -26.28
N ARG A 575 23.89 35.77 -25.27
CA ARG A 575 25.35 35.76 -25.44
C ARG A 575 25.83 34.62 -26.34
N ILE A 576 25.23 33.44 -26.26
CA ILE A 576 25.58 32.31 -27.13
C ILE A 576 25.25 32.66 -28.58
N ALA A 577 24.09 33.28 -28.84
CA ALA A 577 23.71 33.73 -30.18
C ALA A 577 24.69 34.80 -30.73
N GLU A 578 25.10 35.76 -29.89
CA GLU A 578 26.11 36.76 -30.27
C GLU A 578 27.47 36.11 -30.62
N ILE A 579 27.91 35.12 -29.85
CA ILE A 579 29.16 34.40 -30.14
C ILE A 579 29.07 33.62 -31.45
N GLN A 580 27.93 32.96 -31.72
CA GLN A 580 27.68 32.28 -32.99
C GLN A 580 27.76 33.26 -34.18
N GLU A 581 27.20 34.46 -34.04
CA GLU A 581 27.29 35.51 -35.05
C GLU A 581 28.75 35.99 -35.24
N MET A 582 29.51 36.16 -34.16
CA MET A 582 30.94 36.52 -34.26
C MET A 582 31.76 35.46 -34.99
N ILE A 583 31.49 34.17 -34.75
CA ILE A 583 32.12 33.05 -35.46
C ILE A 583 31.75 33.08 -36.94
N ALA A 584 30.47 33.25 -37.27
CA ALA A 584 29.99 33.32 -38.66
C ALA A 584 30.61 34.49 -39.43
N ASN A 585 30.83 35.62 -38.75
CA ASN A 585 31.46 36.81 -39.30
C ASN A 585 33.01 36.74 -39.36
N GLY A 586 33.62 35.61 -38.99
CA GLY A 586 35.06 35.41 -39.00
C GLY A 586 35.82 36.19 -37.91
N GLN A 587 35.13 36.63 -36.86
CA GLN A 587 35.73 37.35 -35.73
C GLN A 587 36.23 36.39 -34.64
N GLU A 588 37.05 35.42 -35.02
CA GLU A 588 37.45 34.28 -34.17
C GLU A 588 38.06 34.71 -32.83
N GLU A 589 38.94 35.72 -32.83
CA GLU A 589 39.61 36.18 -31.61
C GLU A 589 38.64 36.86 -30.62
N LYS A 590 37.60 37.54 -31.13
CA LYS A 590 36.57 38.14 -30.29
C LYS A 590 35.63 37.07 -29.75
N ALA A 591 35.21 36.14 -30.61
CA ALA A 591 34.37 35.00 -30.22
C ALA A 591 35.02 34.18 -29.10
N ILE A 592 36.32 33.88 -29.21
CA ILE A 592 37.05 33.14 -28.16
C ILE A 592 37.05 33.90 -26.82
N LYS A 593 37.27 35.22 -26.84
CA LYS A 593 37.25 36.04 -25.61
C LYS A 593 35.88 36.06 -24.94
N GLU A 594 34.82 36.22 -25.72
CA GLU A 594 33.46 36.23 -25.18
C GLU A 594 33.04 34.84 -24.68
N LEU A 595 33.52 33.78 -25.33
CA LEU A 595 33.28 32.40 -24.92
C LEU A 595 34.05 32.05 -23.63
N GLU A 596 35.26 32.57 -23.40
CA GLU A 596 35.95 32.51 -22.10
C GLU A 596 35.18 33.26 -21.00
N SER A 597 34.60 34.41 -21.32
CA SER A 597 33.73 35.18 -20.42
C SER A 597 32.48 34.37 -20.02
N LEU A 598 31.82 33.78 -21.02
CA LEU A 598 30.65 32.90 -20.83
C LEU A 598 30.99 31.70 -19.94
N MET A 599 32.12 31.02 -20.18
CA MET A 599 32.58 29.91 -19.34
C MET A 599 32.82 30.32 -17.88
N ASN A 600 33.32 31.53 -17.65
CA ASN A 600 33.50 32.05 -16.30
C ASN A 600 32.14 32.30 -15.63
N GLN A 601 31.19 32.89 -16.35
CA GLN A 601 29.82 33.09 -15.86
C GLN A 601 29.12 31.77 -15.52
N LEU A 602 29.18 30.77 -16.40
CA LEU A 602 28.66 29.43 -16.14
C LEU A 602 29.34 28.77 -14.93
N GLY A 603 30.64 29.01 -14.75
CA GLY A 603 31.37 28.56 -13.57
C GLY A 603 30.91 29.20 -12.27
N ILE A 604 30.50 30.47 -12.30
CA ILE A 604 29.91 31.18 -11.16
C ILE A 604 28.52 30.62 -10.89
N LEU A 605 27.67 30.53 -11.91
CA LEU A 605 26.32 29.99 -11.82
C LEU A 605 26.33 28.57 -11.21
N SER A 606 27.12 27.65 -11.78
CA SER A 606 27.21 26.27 -11.27
C SER A 606 27.63 26.22 -9.80
N LYS A 607 28.62 27.02 -9.40
CA LYS A 607 29.09 27.07 -8.01
C LYS A 607 28.08 27.71 -7.06
N GLU A 608 27.33 28.69 -7.51
CA GLU A 608 26.36 29.37 -6.67
C GLU A 608 25.10 28.52 -6.47
N VAL A 609 24.69 27.76 -7.50
CA VAL A 609 23.66 26.72 -7.38
C VAL A 609 24.13 25.62 -6.43
N GLU A 610 25.36 25.11 -6.59
CA GLU A 610 25.95 24.13 -5.66
C GLU A 610 25.99 24.66 -4.22
N ARG A 611 26.48 25.88 -4.00
CA ARG A 611 26.50 26.51 -2.68
C ARG A 611 25.11 26.69 -2.08
N SER A 612 24.12 27.06 -2.88
CA SER A 612 22.75 27.23 -2.40
C SER A 612 22.16 25.90 -1.95
N MET A 613 22.50 24.80 -2.64
CA MET A 613 22.11 23.44 -2.26
C MET A 613 22.87 22.96 -1.02
N ASP A 614 24.19 23.15 -0.98
CA ASP A 614 25.03 22.79 0.17
C ASP A 614 24.63 23.56 1.42
N GLN A 615 24.39 24.87 1.32
CA GLN A 615 23.93 25.71 2.42
C GLN A 615 22.55 25.29 2.91
N TRP A 616 21.66 24.86 2.02
CA TRP A 616 20.37 24.30 2.41
C TRP A 616 20.52 22.98 3.17
N GLN A 617 21.31 22.05 2.64
CA GLN A 617 21.59 20.75 3.28
C GLN A 617 22.23 20.98 4.65
N GLU A 618 23.21 21.89 4.72
CA GLU A 618 23.94 22.24 5.95
C GLU A 618 23.01 22.91 6.97
N ASN A 619 22.16 23.86 6.58
CA ASN A 619 21.20 24.49 7.48
C ASN A 619 20.22 23.47 8.07
N PHE A 620 19.81 22.50 7.27
CA PHE A 620 18.87 21.46 7.67
C PHE A 620 19.52 20.45 8.63
N ASP A 621 20.74 20.01 8.32
CA ASP A 621 21.53 19.13 9.17
C ASP A 621 21.99 19.82 10.46
N GLN A 622 22.35 21.10 10.40
CA GLN A 622 22.70 21.91 11.57
C GLN A 622 21.48 22.08 12.49
N GLY A 623 20.29 22.28 11.92
CA GLY A 623 19.02 22.30 12.67
C GLY A 623 18.78 20.99 13.42
N ALA A 624 18.99 19.84 12.75
CA ALA A 624 18.87 18.51 13.38
C ALA A 624 19.92 18.31 14.48
N MET A 625 21.15 18.80 14.29
CA MET A 625 22.23 18.71 15.29
C MET A 625 21.98 19.59 16.51
N GLN A 626 21.51 20.83 16.31
CA GLN A 626 21.09 21.70 17.41
C GLN A 626 19.90 21.11 18.18
N ALA A 627 18.93 20.53 17.47
CA ALA A 627 17.82 19.84 18.10
C ALA A 627 18.28 18.61 18.90
N SER A 628 19.29 17.87 18.40
CA SER A 628 19.91 16.74 19.10
C SER A 628 20.60 17.19 20.39
N GLU A 629 21.31 18.30 20.36
CA GLU A 629 21.92 18.86 21.57
C GLU A 629 20.88 19.34 22.59
N LYS A 630 19.84 20.05 22.14
CA LYS A 630 18.71 20.44 22.99
C LYS A 630 18.01 19.22 23.60
N PHE A 631 17.81 18.16 22.82
CA PHE A 631 17.22 16.91 23.27
C PHE A 631 18.11 16.21 24.30
N GLN A 632 19.42 16.10 24.05
CA GLN A 632 20.38 15.53 25.01
C GLN A 632 20.38 16.28 26.34
N ASN A 633 20.42 17.61 26.31
CA ASN A 633 20.38 18.44 27.51
C ASN A 633 19.05 18.24 28.27
N SER A 634 17.95 18.12 27.53
CA SER A 634 16.64 17.87 28.11
C SER A 634 16.50 16.47 28.71
N LEU A 635 17.07 15.43 28.08
CA LEU A 635 17.15 14.08 28.62
C LEU A 635 17.91 14.06 29.95
N LYS A 636 19.04 14.76 30.01
CA LYS A 636 19.83 14.90 31.23
C LYS A 636 19.04 15.59 32.35
N GLU A 637 18.36 16.70 32.04
CA GLU A 637 17.52 17.40 33.01
C GLU A 637 16.37 16.53 33.53
N ILE A 638 15.70 15.78 32.63
CA ILE A 638 14.62 14.85 32.99
C ILE A 638 15.16 13.71 33.86
N ARG A 639 16.34 13.17 33.54
CA ARG A 639 17.00 12.15 34.35
C ARG A 639 17.28 12.65 35.76
N GLU A 640 17.84 13.86 35.90
CA GLU A 640 18.12 14.47 37.21
C GLU A 640 16.82 14.71 38.01
N GLN A 641 15.75 15.15 37.34
CA GLN A 641 14.43 15.32 37.95
C GLN A 641 13.82 13.97 38.38
N GLN A 642 13.99 12.91 37.57
CA GLN A 642 13.50 11.57 37.88
C GLN A 642 14.28 10.93 39.03
N GLU A 643 15.60 11.14 39.12
CA GLU A 643 16.43 10.71 40.25
C GLU A 643 16.02 11.40 41.56
N ALA A 644 15.83 12.72 41.52
CA ALA A 644 15.35 13.46 42.69
C ALA A 644 13.95 13.01 43.13
N LEU A 645 13.08 12.66 42.18
CA LEU A 645 11.75 12.14 42.47
C LEU A 645 11.82 10.74 43.09
N ALA A 646 12.71 9.86 42.59
CA ALA A 646 12.98 8.55 43.17
C ALA A 646 13.48 8.65 44.63
N GLU A 647 14.35 9.60 44.95
CA GLU A 647 14.80 9.85 46.33
C GLU A 647 13.65 10.31 47.25
N LYS A 648 12.73 11.15 46.74
CA LYS A 648 11.52 11.54 47.46
C LYS A 648 10.60 10.34 47.70
N THR A 649 10.39 9.50 46.67
CA THR A 649 9.58 8.28 46.77
C THR A 649 10.19 7.27 47.74
N GLU A 650 11.52 7.14 47.78
CA GLU A 650 12.22 6.30 48.75
C GLU A 650 12.02 6.81 50.19
N SER A 651 12.11 8.12 50.39
CA SER A 651 11.83 8.75 51.68
C SER A 651 10.37 8.52 52.12
N LEU A 652 9.43 8.64 51.17
CA LEU A 652 8.01 8.37 51.38
C LEU A 652 7.75 6.89 51.74
N LYS A 653 8.37 5.96 51.00
CA LYS A 653 8.33 4.52 51.28
C LYS A 653 8.82 4.21 52.69
N ASN A 654 9.97 4.75 53.08
CA ASN A 654 10.54 4.52 54.41
C ASN A 654 9.63 5.10 55.51
N LYS A 655 9.02 6.27 55.26
CA LYS A 655 8.05 6.88 56.17
C LYS A 655 6.79 6.04 56.31
N GLN A 656 6.24 5.54 55.20
CA GLN A 656 5.11 4.61 55.18
C GLN A 656 5.42 3.35 55.98
N GLN A 657 6.55 2.68 55.70
CA GLN A 657 6.97 1.47 56.42
C GLN A 657 7.14 1.69 57.92
N ASN A 658 7.72 2.83 58.33
CA ASN A 658 7.87 3.18 59.73
C ASN A 658 6.53 3.42 60.43
N LEU A 659 5.56 4.03 59.75
CA LEU A 659 4.22 4.28 60.30
C LEU A 659 3.40 2.98 60.37
N GLU A 660 3.50 2.11 59.36
CA GLU A 660 2.91 0.78 59.35
C GLU A 660 3.49 -0.10 60.48
N ALA A 661 4.81 -0.09 60.66
CA ALA A 661 5.47 -0.84 61.74
C ALA A 661 5.01 -0.38 63.13
N LYS A 662 4.92 0.93 63.37
CA LYS A 662 4.41 1.48 64.64
C LYS A 662 2.94 1.11 64.88
N SER A 663 2.11 1.21 63.85
CA SER A 663 0.70 0.82 63.90
C SER A 663 0.54 -0.67 64.23
N GLN A 664 1.42 -1.51 63.69
CA GLN A 664 1.44 -2.96 63.92
C GLN A 664 1.95 -3.33 65.32
N GLU A 665 2.98 -2.65 65.84
CA GLU A 665 3.48 -2.84 67.21
C GLU A 665 2.44 -2.42 68.26
N ASP A 666 1.75 -1.32 68.04
CA ASP A 666 0.75 -0.78 68.96
C ASP A 666 -0.66 -1.39 68.82
N TRP A 667 -0.87 -2.27 67.82
CA TRP A 667 -2.18 -2.85 67.45
C TRP A 667 -3.29 -1.81 67.28
N LYS A 668 -2.92 -0.59 66.86
CA LYS A 668 -3.85 0.53 66.65
C LYS A 668 -3.84 0.91 65.18
N PRO A 669 -5.01 1.26 64.61
CA PRO A 669 -5.05 1.84 63.28
C PRO A 669 -4.20 3.12 63.24
N MET A 670 -3.56 3.35 62.10
CA MET A 670 -2.73 4.52 61.84
C MET A 670 -3.49 5.81 62.14
N ASP A 671 -2.83 6.77 62.82
CA ASP A 671 -3.45 8.04 63.17
C ASP A 671 -3.91 8.79 61.90
N GLU A 672 -5.13 9.33 61.94
CA GLU A 672 -5.78 9.95 60.79
C GLU A 672 -4.97 11.13 60.22
N LYS A 673 -4.24 11.86 61.08
CA LYS A 673 -3.32 12.93 60.68
C LYS A 673 -2.10 12.42 59.89
N ASP A 674 -1.55 11.26 60.28
CA ASP A 674 -0.39 10.68 59.60
C ASP A 674 -0.80 10.10 58.24
N LYS A 675 -2.00 9.52 58.17
CA LYS A 675 -2.59 9.05 56.91
C LYS A 675 -2.86 10.21 55.94
N GLU A 676 -3.51 11.28 56.40
CA GLU A 676 -3.71 12.48 55.56
C GLU A 676 -2.39 13.13 55.12
N GLY A 677 -1.34 13.05 55.95
CA GLY A 677 0.00 13.52 55.61
C GLY A 677 0.64 12.69 54.50
N LEU A 678 0.59 11.37 54.60
CA LEU A 678 1.07 10.45 53.54
C LEU A 678 0.29 10.64 52.24
N ASP A 679 -1.05 10.70 52.31
CA ASP A 679 -1.90 10.86 51.14
C ASP A 679 -1.57 12.13 50.35
N LYS A 680 -1.25 13.23 51.05
CA LYS A 680 -0.80 14.48 50.43
C LYS A 680 0.57 14.34 49.76
N GLU A 681 1.52 13.70 50.42
CA GLU A 681 2.86 13.46 49.85
C GLU A 681 2.79 12.54 48.62
N PHE A 682 1.97 11.49 48.64
CA PHE A 682 1.70 10.65 47.46
C PHE A 682 1.11 11.45 46.30
N GLN A 683 0.10 12.29 46.57
CA GLN A 683 -0.52 13.12 45.54
C GLN A 683 0.45 14.17 44.96
N GLU A 684 1.36 14.71 45.78
CA GLU A 684 2.36 15.66 45.33
C GLU A 684 3.40 14.99 44.43
N ILE A 685 3.96 13.86 44.86
CA ILE A 685 4.94 13.10 44.07
C ILE A 685 4.30 12.58 42.77
N SER A 686 3.06 12.06 42.81
CA SER A 686 2.35 11.61 41.61
C SER A 686 2.14 12.75 40.59
N LYS A 687 1.80 13.95 41.06
CA LYS A 687 1.69 15.14 40.18
C LYS A 687 3.03 15.56 39.60
N GLU A 688 4.11 15.49 40.37
CA GLU A 688 5.46 15.76 39.85
C GLU A 688 5.85 14.71 38.79
N GLN A 689 5.57 13.43 39.03
CA GLN A 689 5.86 12.33 38.11
C GLN A 689 5.10 12.48 36.79
N SER A 690 3.79 12.76 36.84
CA SER A 690 2.97 13.00 35.65
C SER A 690 3.45 14.21 34.84
N LYS A 691 3.83 15.32 35.50
CA LYS A 691 4.40 16.48 34.79
C LYS A 691 5.72 16.15 34.10
N LEU A 692 6.54 15.30 34.73
CA LEU A 692 7.81 14.89 34.16
C LEU A 692 7.61 13.99 32.94
N GLN A 693 6.63 13.08 32.99
CA GLN A 693 6.20 12.26 31.85
C GLN A 693 5.73 13.14 30.67
N ASP A 694 4.85 14.11 30.93
CA ASP A 694 4.38 15.07 29.91
C ASP A 694 5.53 15.87 29.29
N LYS A 695 6.49 16.27 30.13
CA LYS A 695 7.68 17.01 29.68
C LYS A 695 8.54 16.14 28.76
N PHE A 696 8.79 14.89 29.13
CA PHE A 696 9.50 13.92 28.29
C PHE A 696 8.82 13.74 26.94
N GLN A 697 7.51 13.48 26.93
CA GLN A 697 6.75 13.31 25.69
C GLN A 697 6.87 14.53 24.76
N LYS A 698 6.71 15.75 25.29
CA LYS A 698 6.82 16.99 24.50
C LYS A 698 8.20 17.18 23.89
N ILE A 699 9.24 16.87 24.66
CA ILE A 699 10.63 16.99 24.20
C ILE A 699 10.90 15.98 23.08
N THR A 700 10.46 14.72 23.23
CA THR A 700 10.57 13.70 22.17
C THR A 700 9.83 14.12 20.91
N GLU A 701 8.59 14.61 21.02
CA GLU A 701 7.84 15.12 19.86
C GLU A 701 8.51 16.32 19.17
N SER A 702 9.12 17.22 19.95
CA SER A 702 9.84 18.38 19.42
C SER A 702 11.11 17.96 18.69
N PHE A 703 11.81 16.96 19.23
CA PHE A 703 13.01 16.40 18.64
C PHE A 703 12.70 15.63 17.35
N ASP A 704 11.66 14.80 17.35
CA ASP A 704 11.14 14.11 16.16
C ASP A 704 10.93 15.08 15.01
N LYS A 705 10.22 16.18 15.25
CA LYS A 705 9.92 17.18 14.21
C LYS A 705 11.16 17.91 13.70
N ALA A 706 12.14 18.13 14.56
CA ALA A 706 13.32 18.91 14.21
C ALA A 706 14.35 18.08 13.43
N VAL A 707 14.36 16.76 13.63
CA VAL A 707 15.25 15.85 12.90
C VAL A 707 14.56 15.30 11.64
N GLN A 708 13.24 15.31 11.57
CA GLN A 708 12.48 14.79 10.43
C GLN A 708 12.93 15.39 9.09
N GLY A 709 13.25 14.51 8.14
CA GLY A 709 13.77 14.85 6.82
C GLY A 709 15.30 14.90 6.76
N SER A 710 16.00 15.17 7.87
CA SER A 710 17.46 15.30 7.87
C SER A 710 18.16 13.99 7.54
N ASP A 711 19.39 14.06 7.05
CA ASP A 711 20.22 12.86 6.80
C ASP A 711 20.47 12.06 8.08
N TRP A 712 20.33 12.73 9.23
CA TRP A 712 20.55 12.15 10.55
C TRP A 712 19.29 11.55 11.18
N GLU A 713 18.13 11.63 10.52
CA GLU A 713 16.89 11.05 11.03
C GLU A 713 17.02 9.55 11.31
N GLN A 714 17.59 8.80 10.37
CA GLN A 714 17.77 7.36 10.55
C GLN A 714 18.73 7.04 11.72
N VAL A 715 19.71 7.90 11.93
CA VAL A 715 20.70 7.74 13.00
C VAL A 715 20.02 8.05 14.34
N PHE A 716 19.49 9.25 14.52
CA PHE A 716 18.92 9.70 15.80
C PHE A 716 17.58 9.06 16.15
N ARG A 717 16.77 8.68 15.15
CA ARG A 717 15.43 8.11 15.32
C ARG A 717 15.38 6.64 14.90
N SER A 718 16.49 5.93 15.12
CA SER A 718 16.55 4.48 14.96
C SER A 718 15.45 3.77 15.75
N GLN A 719 15.05 2.57 15.30
CA GLN A 719 14.01 1.80 16.00
C GLN A 719 14.37 1.54 17.46
N GLU A 720 15.65 1.30 17.78
CA GLU A 720 16.10 1.12 19.16
C GLU A 720 15.90 2.38 20.01
N ALA A 721 16.13 3.57 19.45
CA ALA A 721 15.92 4.83 20.15
C ALA A 721 14.43 5.01 20.49
N LYS A 722 13.54 4.83 19.50
CA LYS A 722 12.08 4.92 19.69
C LYS A 722 11.55 3.87 20.67
N ASP A 723 12.06 2.63 20.60
CA ASP A 723 11.68 1.56 21.53
C ASP A 723 12.12 1.89 22.97
N THR A 724 13.30 2.49 23.14
CA THR A 724 13.79 2.91 24.46
C THR A 724 12.95 4.04 25.02
N GLU A 725 12.59 5.04 24.22
CA GLU A 725 11.71 6.16 24.61
C GLU A 725 10.31 5.68 25.01
N THR A 726 9.76 4.72 24.26
CA THR A 726 8.46 4.11 24.59
C THR A 726 8.52 3.42 25.95
N ARG A 727 9.57 2.64 26.22
CA ARG A 727 9.74 1.99 27.53
C ARG A 727 9.93 2.98 28.68
N ILE A 728 10.59 4.12 28.43
CA ILE A 728 10.70 5.21 29.42
C ILE A 728 9.31 5.73 29.77
N LEU A 729 8.49 6.05 28.76
CA LEU A 729 7.11 6.52 28.96
C LEU A 729 6.26 5.49 29.71
N ASP A 730 6.35 4.21 29.35
CA ASP A 730 5.62 3.13 30.03
C ASP A 730 6.00 3.05 31.51
N ARG A 731 7.30 3.06 31.84
CA ARG A 731 7.77 3.00 33.24
C ARG A 731 7.41 4.24 34.05
N MET A 732 7.47 5.43 33.44
CA MET A 732 7.01 6.66 34.08
C MET A 732 5.49 6.67 34.32
N GLY A 733 4.72 6.09 33.39
CA GLY A 733 3.28 5.89 33.52
C GLY A 733 2.93 4.91 34.64
N GLU A 734 3.60 3.75 34.69
CA GLU A 734 3.44 2.75 35.76
C GLU A 734 3.79 3.34 37.14
N ALA A 735 4.85 4.15 37.25
CA ALA A 735 5.19 4.86 38.48
C ALA A 735 4.04 5.79 38.93
N THR A 736 3.51 6.58 37.99
CA THR A 736 2.38 7.49 38.27
C THR A 736 1.15 6.73 38.79
N GLU A 737 0.82 5.60 38.15
CA GLU A 737 -0.29 4.73 38.57
C GLU A 737 -0.06 4.17 39.99
N LYS A 738 1.14 3.63 40.26
CA LYS A 738 1.49 3.05 41.56
C LYS A 738 1.51 4.09 42.69
N LEU A 739 1.93 5.33 42.41
CA LEU A 739 1.81 6.45 43.37
C LEU A 739 0.36 6.79 43.67
N ASN A 740 -0.52 6.79 42.66
CA ASN A 740 -1.95 7.02 42.86
C ASN A 740 -2.62 5.90 43.68
N GLU A 741 -2.11 4.67 43.57
CA GLU A 741 -2.52 3.51 44.38
C GLU A 741 -1.85 3.44 45.77
N GLN A 742 -1.02 4.43 46.12
CA GLN A 742 -0.26 4.48 47.38
C GLN A 742 0.73 3.32 47.58
N ARG A 743 1.26 2.77 46.47
CA ARG A 743 2.25 1.69 46.44
C ARG A 743 3.66 2.25 46.26
N ALA A 744 4.19 2.91 47.29
CA ALA A 744 5.51 3.58 47.21
C ALA A 744 6.66 2.64 46.82
N HIS A 745 6.66 1.39 47.29
CA HIS A 745 7.71 0.43 46.96
C HIS A 745 7.75 0.10 45.46
N ASP A 746 6.58 -0.20 44.87
CA ASP A 746 6.48 -0.59 43.47
C ASP A 746 6.71 0.60 42.54
N SER A 747 6.29 1.81 42.97
CA SER A 747 6.59 3.04 42.22
C SER A 747 8.09 3.28 42.16
N LEU A 748 8.79 3.19 43.30
CA LEU A 748 10.22 3.39 43.37
C LEU A 748 10.98 2.48 42.39
N THR A 749 10.57 1.21 42.28
CA THR A 749 11.15 0.27 41.30
C THR A 749 10.94 0.75 39.86
N SER A 750 9.73 1.23 39.54
CA SER A 750 9.40 1.73 38.20
C SER A 750 10.16 3.03 37.88
N GLU A 751 10.31 3.92 38.85
CA GLU A 751 11.09 5.16 38.75
C GLU A 751 12.59 4.87 38.52
N GLN A 752 13.16 3.91 39.26
CA GLN A 752 14.55 3.48 39.07
C GLN A 752 14.78 2.85 37.70
N GLU A 753 13.86 2.01 37.22
CA GLU A 753 13.93 1.46 35.87
C GLU A 753 13.83 2.56 34.80
N ALA A 754 12.98 3.58 35.00
CA ALA A 754 12.91 4.74 34.12
C ALA A 754 14.24 5.54 34.10
N VAL A 755 14.88 5.74 35.26
CA VAL A 755 16.21 6.38 35.35
C VAL A 755 17.26 5.59 34.57
N ASP A 756 17.29 4.27 34.70
CA ASP A 756 18.26 3.43 33.99
C ASP A 756 18.05 3.48 32.47
N LEU A 757 16.80 3.49 32.02
CA LEU A 757 16.46 3.68 30.61
C LEU A 757 16.82 5.08 30.11
N LEU A 758 16.60 6.13 30.92
CA LEU A 758 17.02 7.50 30.59
C LEU A 758 18.55 7.60 30.46
N LYS A 759 19.33 6.94 31.35
CA LYS A 759 20.79 6.84 31.22
C LYS A 759 21.20 6.13 29.93
N LYS A 760 20.49 5.04 29.57
CA LYS A 760 20.73 4.33 28.32
C LYS A 760 20.44 5.23 27.12
N ALA A 761 19.31 5.95 27.12
CA ALA A 761 18.93 6.87 26.06
C ALA A 761 19.95 8.03 25.91
N GLU A 762 20.36 8.65 27.02
CA GLU A 762 21.39 9.70 27.06
C GLU A 762 22.72 9.20 26.46
N SER A 763 23.19 8.01 26.88
CA SER A 763 24.42 7.41 26.36
C SER A 763 24.32 7.06 24.87
N ASN A 764 23.18 6.52 24.43
CA ASN A 764 22.95 6.22 23.03
C ASN A 764 22.94 7.51 22.19
N GLN A 765 22.25 8.55 22.65
CA GLN A 765 22.21 9.85 21.98
C GLN A 765 23.61 10.46 21.83
N GLN A 766 24.42 10.37 22.89
CA GLN A 766 25.81 10.83 22.85
C GLN A 766 26.64 10.06 21.82
N LYS A 767 26.53 8.72 21.80
CA LYS A 767 27.27 7.90 20.82
C LYS A 767 26.86 8.21 19.39
N MET A 768 25.56 8.41 19.14
CA MET A 768 25.05 8.80 17.83
C MET A 768 25.63 10.15 17.42
N ARG A 769 25.62 11.15 18.30
CA ARG A 769 26.24 12.46 18.04
C ARG A 769 27.74 12.34 17.74
N GLU A 770 28.48 11.54 18.50
CA GLU A 770 29.91 11.30 18.25
C GLU A 770 30.15 10.60 16.91
N GLN A 771 29.27 9.68 16.49
CA GLN A 771 29.34 9.01 15.20
C GLN A 771 29.06 9.97 14.06
N VAL A 772 28.02 10.81 14.18
CA VAL A 772 27.70 11.86 13.22
C VAL A 772 28.86 12.85 13.09
N GLN A 773 29.42 13.30 14.22
CA GLN A 773 30.57 14.20 14.21
C GLN A 773 31.79 13.58 13.52
N LYS A 774 32.09 12.30 13.79
CA LYS A 774 33.16 11.57 13.09
C LYS A 774 32.88 11.41 11.59
N GLN A 775 31.64 11.14 11.19
CA GLN A 775 31.27 11.04 9.77
C GLN A 775 31.42 12.38 9.05
N SER A 776 30.98 13.48 9.67
CA SER A 776 31.19 14.84 9.16
C SER A 776 32.68 15.18 9.04
N GLU A 777 33.49 14.86 10.07
CA GLU A 777 34.95 15.06 10.04
C GLU A 777 35.64 14.22 8.95
N MET A 778 35.17 12.99 8.69
CA MET A 778 35.70 12.15 7.62
C MET A 778 35.32 12.67 6.22
N GLN A 779 34.11 13.20 6.04
CA GLN A 779 33.69 13.83 4.78
C GLN A 779 34.47 15.11 4.50
N MET A 780 34.70 15.95 5.52
CA MET A 780 35.50 17.17 5.37
C MET A 780 37.01 16.89 5.27
N GLY A 781 37.50 15.76 5.78
CA GLY A 781 38.92 15.39 5.76
C GLY A 781 39.41 14.85 4.40
N ALA A 782 38.53 14.38 3.53
CA ALA A 782 38.89 13.81 2.23
C ALA A 782 38.88 14.83 1.07
N GLY A 783 38.22 15.99 1.24
CA GLY A 783 38.21 17.10 0.29
C GLY A 783 39.17 18.21 0.73
N GLY A 784 40.25 18.42 -0.02
CA GLY A 784 41.36 19.29 0.38
C GLY A 784 40.97 20.72 0.79
N SER A 785 41.24 21.04 2.06
CA SER A 785 41.86 22.28 2.56
C SER A 785 41.86 23.50 1.62
N ARG A 786 40.74 24.23 1.51
CA ARG A 786 40.75 25.66 1.10
C ARG A 786 39.51 26.39 1.62
N SER A 787 39.76 27.47 2.36
CA SER A 787 38.80 28.42 2.94
C SER A 787 38.31 28.12 4.35
N ARG A 788 39.23 28.27 5.31
CA ARG A 788 38.94 28.50 6.72
C ARG A 788 39.28 29.96 6.97
N ASP A 789 38.27 30.78 7.25
CA ASP A 789 38.30 32.10 7.93
C ASP A 789 37.17 33.02 7.44
N VAL A 790 35.91 32.65 7.71
CA VAL A 790 34.84 33.61 8.03
C VAL A 790 33.87 32.88 8.96
N HIS A 791 34.15 32.86 10.26
CA HIS A 791 33.09 32.67 11.26
C HIS A 791 32.51 34.06 11.52
N GLU A 792 31.49 34.40 10.74
CA GLU A 792 30.58 35.46 11.14
C GLU A 792 29.65 34.83 12.18
N GLU A 793 29.84 35.20 13.44
CA GLU A 793 28.97 34.84 14.55
C GLU A 793 27.62 35.51 14.30
N ILE A 794 26.74 34.82 13.58
CA ILE A 794 25.34 35.20 13.46
C ILE A 794 24.74 34.95 14.84
N GLU A 795 24.61 36.02 15.62
CA GLU A 795 23.73 36.06 16.79
C GLU A 795 22.31 35.70 16.34
N LEU A 796 21.98 34.42 16.35
CA LEU A 796 20.60 33.96 16.30
C LEU A 796 19.95 34.42 17.61
N LEU A 797 19.23 35.53 17.51
CA LEU A 797 18.35 36.09 18.53
C LEU A 797 17.56 34.97 19.22
N ASP A 798 17.96 34.71 20.45
CA ASP A 798 17.27 33.86 21.41
C ASP A 798 15.92 34.52 21.76
N SER A 799 14.86 34.12 21.05
CA SER A 799 13.49 34.20 21.52
C SER A 799 12.59 33.22 20.76
N GLU A 800 12.59 31.97 21.23
CA GLU A 800 11.51 31.02 20.99
C GLU A 800 10.19 31.62 21.51
N GLY A 801 9.30 32.06 20.62
CA GLY A 801 7.96 32.51 21.02
C GLY A 801 7.21 33.22 19.88
N ARG A 802 6.01 32.74 19.55
CA ARG A 802 5.07 33.26 18.52
C ARG A 802 5.48 33.07 17.05
N GLY A 803 6.74 33.28 16.67
CA GLY A 803 7.17 33.24 15.26
C GLY A 803 6.94 31.90 14.55
N GLN A 804 7.27 30.76 15.17
CA GLN A 804 7.03 29.43 14.59
C GLN A 804 5.54 29.07 14.49
N LYS A 805 4.71 29.55 15.43
CA LYS A 805 3.26 29.32 15.42
C LYS A 805 2.60 30.17 14.34
N GLU A 806 3.01 31.42 14.17
CA GLU A 806 2.63 32.27 13.03
C GLU A 806 3.15 31.72 11.70
N ARG A 807 4.37 31.16 11.64
CA ARG A 807 4.90 30.49 10.44
C ARG A 807 4.04 29.28 10.06
N ARG A 808 3.79 28.35 11.00
CA ARG A 808 2.86 27.22 10.78
C ARG A 808 1.48 27.69 10.36
N GLN A 809 0.97 28.75 10.99
CA GLN A 809 -0.34 29.29 10.67
C GLN A 809 -0.37 29.97 9.29
N LYS A 810 0.69 30.67 8.87
CA LYS A 810 0.84 31.20 7.50
C LYS A 810 0.97 30.10 6.45
N ILE A 811 1.71 29.03 6.75
CA ILE A 811 1.86 27.85 5.88
C ILE A 811 0.53 27.11 5.75
N MET A 812 -0.15 26.87 6.87
CA MET A 812 -1.46 26.23 6.86
C MET A 812 -2.52 27.12 6.23
N ASN A 813 -2.42 28.45 6.38
CA ASN A 813 -3.31 29.38 5.69
C ASN A 813 -2.99 29.46 4.19
N SER A 814 -1.73 29.37 3.75
CA SER A 814 -1.39 29.37 2.32
C SER A 814 -1.71 28.03 1.65
N LEU A 815 -1.57 26.93 2.37
CA LEU A 815 -2.04 25.60 1.93
C LEU A 815 -3.56 25.56 1.90
N ARG A 816 -4.25 26.04 2.96
CA ARG A 816 -5.72 26.19 2.96
C ARG A 816 -6.17 27.08 1.83
N GLN A 817 -5.54 28.22 1.61
CA GLN A 817 -5.88 29.15 0.52
C GLN A 817 -5.58 28.54 -0.85
N LYS A 818 -4.46 27.82 -1.05
CA LYS A 818 -4.20 27.09 -2.31
C LYS A 818 -5.19 25.94 -2.53
N VAL A 819 -5.63 25.26 -1.47
CA VAL A 819 -6.70 24.24 -1.52
C VAL A 819 -8.02 24.93 -1.84
N GLU A 820 -8.37 26.01 -1.17
CA GLU A 820 -9.61 26.79 -1.34
C GLU A 820 -9.69 27.46 -2.73
N ASP A 821 -8.59 28.01 -3.26
CA ASP A 821 -8.48 28.59 -4.61
C ASP A 821 -8.56 27.50 -5.71
N ARG A 822 -7.89 26.35 -5.52
CA ARG A 822 -8.02 25.20 -6.46
C ARG A 822 -9.42 24.60 -6.39
N PHE A 823 -10.02 24.54 -5.20
CA PHE A 823 -11.38 24.06 -5.01
C PHE A 823 -12.39 25.03 -5.61
N GLN A 824 -12.29 26.33 -5.38
CA GLN A 824 -13.12 27.35 -6.03
C GLN A 824 -13.02 27.22 -7.55
N GLY A 825 -11.83 27.05 -8.11
CA GLY A 825 -11.66 26.80 -9.54
C GLY A 825 -12.25 25.47 -10.03
N SER A 826 -12.27 24.41 -9.22
CA SER A 826 -12.92 23.14 -9.56
C SER A 826 -14.44 23.18 -9.38
N HIS A 827 -14.93 23.95 -8.40
CA HIS A 827 -16.33 24.12 -8.06
C HIS A 827 -17.00 25.07 -9.07
N GLU A 828 -16.31 26.13 -9.47
CA GLU A 828 -16.73 26.99 -10.60
C GLU A 828 -16.78 26.20 -11.90
N ARG A 829 -15.77 25.37 -12.21
CA ARG A 829 -15.84 24.49 -13.39
C ARG A 829 -16.95 23.45 -13.32
N TYR A 830 -17.20 22.89 -12.13
CA TYR A 830 -18.29 21.94 -11.91
C TYR A 830 -19.66 22.62 -12.07
N PHE A 831 -19.82 23.85 -11.58
CA PHE A 831 -21.03 24.64 -11.78
C PHE A 831 -21.18 25.15 -13.21
N GLU A 832 -20.10 25.52 -13.90
CA GLU A 832 -20.12 25.85 -15.33
C GLU A 832 -20.52 24.63 -16.17
N ASP A 833 -20.01 23.43 -15.88
CA ASP A 833 -20.38 22.20 -16.59
C ASP A 833 -21.84 21.78 -16.28
N LEU A 834 -22.34 22.07 -15.08
CA LEU A 834 -23.76 21.91 -14.71
C LEU A 834 -24.69 22.97 -15.30
N LEU A 835 -24.19 24.17 -15.57
CA LEU A 835 -24.94 25.26 -16.22
C LEU A 835 -24.92 25.13 -17.75
N GLN A 836 -23.93 24.45 -18.32
CA GLN A 836 -23.84 24.13 -19.74
C GLN A 836 -24.67 22.89 -20.14
N ARG A 837 -24.95 22.00 -19.19
CA ARG A 837 -25.88 20.86 -19.35
C ARG A 837 -27.32 21.27 -19.07
#